data_AF-A0A9W6WR60-F1
#
_entry.id   AF-A0A9W6WR60-F1
#
_cell.length_a   1.000
_cell.length_b   1.000
_cell.length_c   1.000
_cell.angle_alpha   90.00
_cell.angle_beta   90.00
_cell.angle_gamma   90.00
#
_symmetry.space_group_name_H-M   'P 1'
#
loop_
_entity.id
_entity.type
_entity.pdbx_description
1 polymer ?
#
loop_
_entity_poly.entity_id
_entity_poly.type
_entity_poly.pdbx_seq_one_letter_code
_entity_poly.pdbx_strand_id
1 'polypeptide(L)'
;MYGGTIAQFLEFLKQHARKRLLRRLIESSRVAERMQEFHQEIDELFKLLSIVHMTEMSTWRVEWKQDRALQRNMLRDVMAEAHCIYNEGSPTNSAATLTCSSCSSTSEEDRVGGANQFRVNKLKSEENDFSDTEKRLVVYEKDLEEVIRAYIAENGYDVCSVLDLLRSLPSARLALRGAMILHELEDELQLEVLCLALPCFLQELVHSVEDASDASSLFVLRMAERYWLEWFPSNVRALVQDAGVVIQNATNLEIMYAADNAAKLDSSWRRIVTRIGNEQDWIPSDNELEVQWRLVPENESKTLFRVVNSRYPYEWLSATTVPCTEFKDVTYALSSQLFRDNNNNHVDTAPQALWELQSVDESSGLPAASFLLFNPYTRRYLCTTASKLDPQRRLVLVVKANADGCFGTANDRYCSWRLRAYEDEDLNNAESDSSRSVYCESNCIAMMPSIPESACEFAALELVIRNLYESSNSDLGAVVNFLRKLPEAKHTLFGCSIARSLDNEAAKSSTPRRDSLILPIFVHALATRLPRDSKLLAQQYWRHWFSPVEKAIVLGHGLVLTSNSATYLLSSENKFMFDETIRPVITWSGNNSKRSRLGRPKRNDDWIPTTEDLEAQWRFVPADSMCTRFRIVNYRYPNEEMYFTRRRGWNCEILSSQMFVATSRMAKGSNTPRSTVLQEKVTSEASPSDYGVCAALWELRAVGQDLFELYCPQEKAYLCPSTDELDEHRCYASMKRGSENLECDTSWRWQLRLPLGLQ
;
A
#
# COMPACT_ATOMS: atom_id res chain seq x y z
N MET A 1 -6.07 57.73 20.66
CA MET A 1 -6.90 56.60 20.21
C MET A 1 -6.17 55.28 20.46
N TYR A 2 -5.04 55.01 19.79
CA TYR A 2 -4.30 53.74 19.89
C TYR A 2 -3.59 53.43 21.22
N GLY A 3 -3.28 54.44 22.04
CA GLY A 3 -2.78 54.21 23.40
C GLY A 3 -3.75 53.43 24.29
N GLY A 4 -5.06 53.53 24.02
CA GLY A 4 -6.09 52.72 24.68
C GLY A 4 -6.01 51.25 24.29
N THR A 5 -5.89 50.96 22.99
CA THR A 5 -5.72 49.62 22.44
C THR A 5 -4.50 48.91 23.04
N ILE A 6 -3.34 49.59 23.08
CA ILE A 6 -2.11 49.02 23.65
C ILE A 6 -2.27 48.72 25.15
N ALA A 7 -2.87 49.63 25.92
CA ALA A 7 -3.10 49.42 27.34
C ALA A 7 -4.05 48.24 27.61
N GLN A 8 -5.12 48.10 26.80
CA GLN A 8 -6.06 46.99 26.91
C GLN A 8 -5.42 45.64 26.55
N PHE A 9 -4.59 45.59 25.53
CA PHE A 9 -3.88 44.37 25.14
C PHE A 9 -2.82 43.96 26.16
N LEU A 10 -2.07 44.92 26.72
CA LEU A 10 -1.11 44.65 27.81
C LEU A 10 -1.81 44.13 29.07
N GLU A 11 -2.98 44.67 29.41
CA GLU A 11 -3.77 44.19 30.54
C GLU A 11 -4.31 42.77 30.29
N PHE A 12 -4.73 42.46 29.06
CA PHE A 12 -5.09 41.11 28.64
C PHE A 12 -3.91 40.12 28.79
N LEU A 13 -2.72 40.48 28.32
CA LEU A 13 -1.52 39.64 28.46
C LEU A 13 -1.13 39.42 29.93
N LYS A 14 -1.21 40.47 30.77
CA LYS A 14 -0.97 40.35 32.22
C LYS A 14 -1.95 39.40 32.89
N GLN A 15 -3.23 39.44 32.49
CA GLN A 15 -4.25 38.53 33.01
C GLN A 15 -4.03 37.09 32.53
N HIS A 16 -3.60 36.90 31.27
CA HIS A 16 -3.31 35.58 30.72
C HIS A 16 -2.07 34.93 31.36
N ALA A 17 -1.00 35.70 31.59
CA ALA A 17 0.22 35.21 32.23
C ALA A 17 -0.01 34.66 33.65
N ARG A 18 -1.02 35.17 34.37
CA ARG A 18 -1.40 34.70 35.71
C ARG A 18 -2.16 33.37 35.73
N LYS A 19 -2.59 32.84 34.58
CA LYS A 19 -3.34 31.57 34.50
C LYS A 19 -2.43 30.34 34.64
N ARG A 20 -2.98 29.18 35.00
CA ARG A 20 -2.22 27.90 35.05
C ARG A 20 -1.91 27.40 33.63
N LEU A 21 -0.80 26.66 33.47
CA LEU A 21 -0.23 26.27 32.16
C LEU A 21 -1.24 25.55 31.24
N LEU A 22 -1.96 24.54 31.73
CA LEU A 22 -3.00 23.84 30.96
C LEU A 22 -4.13 24.77 30.49
N ARG A 23 -4.50 25.77 31.30
CA ARG A 23 -5.54 26.74 30.95
C ARG A 23 -5.04 27.76 29.92
N ARG A 24 -3.74 28.08 29.94
CA ARG A 24 -3.09 28.91 28.90
C ARG A 24 -3.01 28.20 27.55
N LEU A 25 -2.82 26.88 27.55
CA LEU A 25 -2.83 26.05 26.35
C LEU A 25 -4.23 25.98 25.73
N ILE A 26 -5.26 25.70 26.53
CA ILE A 26 -6.66 25.66 26.05
C ILE A 26 -7.14 27.03 25.57
N GLU A 27 -6.70 28.11 26.20
CA GLU A 27 -7.07 29.48 25.81
C GLU A 27 -6.08 30.11 24.81
N SER A 28 -5.12 29.34 24.28
CA SER A 28 -4.10 29.83 23.34
C SER A 28 -4.70 30.37 22.04
N SER A 29 -5.76 29.72 21.54
CA SER A 29 -6.54 30.18 20.38
C SER A 29 -7.16 31.56 20.61
N ARG A 30 -7.63 31.84 21.83
CA ARG A 30 -8.20 33.14 22.20
C ARG A 30 -7.13 34.22 22.35
N VAL A 31 -5.90 33.84 22.69
CA VAL A 31 -4.76 34.77 22.69
C VAL A 31 -4.34 35.10 21.26
N ALA A 32 -4.31 34.12 20.37
CA ALA A 32 -4.01 34.32 18.95
C ALA A 32 -5.03 35.27 18.29
N GLU A 33 -6.33 35.04 18.52
CA GLU A 33 -7.42 35.91 18.04
C GLU A 33 -7.26 37.36 18.54
N ARG A 34 -7.05 37.54 19.85
CA ARG A 34 -6.80 38.87 20.43
C ARG A 34 -5.54 39.54 19.94
N MET A 35 -4.51 38.75 19.61
CA MET A 35 -3.27 39.25 19.05
C MET A 35 -3.49 39.69 17.61
N GLN A 36 -4.29 38.98 16.82
CA GLN A 36 -4.64 39.37 15.46
C GLN A 36 -5.48 40.65 15.43
N GLU A 37 -6.49 40.79 16.30
CA GLU A 37 -7.27 42.03 16.48
C GLU A 37 -6.35 43.22 16.80
N PHE A 38 -5.40 43.01 17.72
CA PHE A 38 -4.41 44.02 18.08
C PHE A 38 -3.50 44.40 16.90
N HIS A 39 -3.01 43.42 16.13
CA HIS A 39 -2.18 43.68 14.95
C HIS A 39 -2.96 44.44 13.87
N GLN A 40 -4.23 44.13 13.67
CA GLN A 40 -5.07 44.82 12.70
C GLN A 40 -5.25 46.31 13.08
N GLU A 41 -5.51 46.61 14.35
CA GLU A 41 -5.62 47.99 14.84
C GLU A 41 -4.27 48.75 14.78
N ILE A 42 -3.16 48.07 15.04
CA ILE A 42 -1.81 48.65 14.93
C ILE A 42 -1.39 48.83 13.47
N ASP A 43 -1.79 47.96 12.56
CA ASP A 43 -1.52 48.09 11.14
C ASP A 43 -2.29 49.27 10.53
N GLU A 44 -3.50 49.57 11.01
CA GLU A 44 -4.21 50.80 10.66
C GLU A 44 -3.48 52.04 11.15
N LEU A 45 -2.96 52.03 12.39
CA LEU A 45 -2.09 53.08 12.89
C LEU A 45 -0.82 53.21 12.05
N PHE A 46 -0.21 52.08 11.66
CA PHE A 46 1.00 52.02 10.86
C PHE A 46 0.76 52.58 9.46
N LYS A 47 -0.39 52.28 8.83
CA LYS A 47 -0.81 52.88 7.56
C LYS A 47 -0.98 54.38 7.68
N LEU A 48 -1.61 54.87 8.75
CA LEU A 48 -1.77 56.30 9.00
C LEU A 48 -0.42 57.01 9.24
N LEU A 49 0.48 56.39 10.00
CA LEU A 49 1.84 56.91 10.24
C LEU A 49 2.70 56.87 8.98
N SER A 50 2.55 55.84 8.13
CA SER A 50 3.31 55.70 6.89
C SER A 50 3.00 56.78 5.86
N ILE A 51 1.82 57.41 5.94
CA ILE A 51 1.44 58.55 5.11
C ILE A 51 2.14 59.85 5.57
N VAL A 52 2.47 59.98 6.86
CA VAL A 52 2.94 61.25 7.45
C VAL A 52 4.43 61.25 7.80
N HIS A 53 5.05 60.09 8.09
CA HIS A 53 6.42 60.01 8.64
C HIS A 53 7.26 58.86 8.02
N MET A 54 7.51 58.91 6.70
CA MET A 54 8.29 57.86 5.99
C MET A 54 9.73 57.66 6.50
N THR A 55 10.40 58.71 6.94
CA THR A 55 11.80 58.64 7.41
C THR A 55 11.92 57.95 8.77
N GLU A 56 11.10 58.32 9.74
CA GLU A 56 11.09 57.71 11.09
C GLU A 56 10.69 56.23 11.04
N MET A 57 9.83 55.86 10.09
CA MET A 57 9.39 54.47 9.87
C MET A 57 10.49 53.56 9.32
N SER A 58 11.46 54.12 8.59
CA SER A 58 12.61 53.34 8.12
C SER A 58 13.55 52.97 9.27
N THR A 59 13.76 53.90 10.21
CA THR A 59 14.51 53.67 11.45
C THR A 59 13.81 52.64 12.33
N TRP A 60 12.50 52.81 12.55
CA TRP A 60 11.71 51.88 13.36
C TRP A 60 11.66 50.47 12.76
N ARG A 61 11.62 50.33 11.43
CA ARG A 61 11.67 49.03 10.76
C ARG A 61 13.01 48.30 10.99
N VAL A 62 14.10 49.05 11.11
CA VAL A 62 15.42 48.48 11.44
C VAL A 62 15.44 48.03 12.90
N GLU A 63 14.96 48.87 13.83
CA GLU A 63 14.85 48.53 15.25
C GLU A 63 13.95 47.32 15.49
N TRP A 64 12.79 47.25 14.84
CA TRP A 64 11.86 46.12 14.95
C TRP A 64 12.47 44.80 14.45
N LYS A 65 13.25 44.83 13.36
CA LYS A 65 13.98 43.65 12.89
C LYS A 65 15.04 43.19 13.90
N GLN A 66 15.71 44.13 14.57
CA GLN A 66 16.67 43.82 15.63
C GLN A 66 15.97 43.21 16.86
N ASP A 67 14.85 43.77 17.29
CA ASP A 67 14.06 43.25 18.40
C ASP A 67 13.52 41.84 18.11
N ARG A 68 13.06 41.56 16.89
CA ARG A 68 12.64 40.21 16.49
C ARG A 68 13.81 39.22 16.52
N ALA A 69 15.00 39.63 16.11
CA ALA A 69 16.20 38.80 16.21
C ALA A 69 16.56 38.51 17.68
N LEU A 70 16.46 39.53 18.56
CA LEU A 70 16.68 39.37 19.98
C LEU A 70 15.68 38.41 20.63
N GLN A 71 14.38 38.54 20.33
CA GLN A 71 13.34 37.64 20.84
C GLN A 71 13.56 36.19 20.42
N ARG A 72 13.97 35.95 19.17
CA ARG A 72 14.32 34.60 18.69
C ARG A 72 15.51 34.01 19.44
N ASN A 73 16.52 34.83 19.75
CA ASN A 73 17.66 34.39 20.53
C ASN A 73 17.24 34.07 21.98
N MET A 74 16.43 34.91 22.62
CA MET A 74 15.91 34.61 23.97
C MET A 74 15.07 33.33 24.01
N LEU A 75 14.23 33.09 22.99
CA LEU A 75 13.46 31.85 22.91
C LEU A 75 14.38 30.62 22.77
N ARG A 76 15.44 30.73 21.97
CA ARG A 76 16.46 29.69 21.82
C ARG A 76 17.16 29.40 23.15
N ASP A 77 17.49 30.44 23.92
CA ASP A 77 18.14 30.30 25.22
C ASP A 77 17.21 29.63 26.25
N VAL A 78 15.92 30.01 26.30
CA VAL A 78 14.93 29.37 27.17
C VAL A 78 14.71 27.91 26.80
N MET A 79 14.70 27.58 25.50
CA MET A 79 14.61 26.20 25.03
C MET A 79 15.86 25.39 25.40
N ALA A 80 17.05 25.98 25.29
CA ALA A 80 18.31 25.36 25.73
C ALA A 80 18.32 25.12 27.25
N GLU A 81 17.83 26.06 28.04
CA GLU A 81 17.72 25.92 29.50
C GLU A 81 16.69 24.84 29.90
N ALA A 82 15.55 24.78 29.21
CA ALA A 82 14.57 23.70 29.38
C ALA A 82 15.15 22.32 29.02
N HIS A 83 16.06 22.27 28.05
CA HIS A 83 16.78 21.06 27.67
C HIS A 83 17.76 20.58 28.75
N CYS A 84 18.46 21.50 29.43
CA CYS A 84 19.31 21.18 30.58
C CYS A 84 18.50 20.61 31.76
N ILE A 85 17.36 21.22 32.09
CA ILE A 85 16.46 20.75 33.16
C ILE A 85 15.89 19.36 32.85
N TYR A 86 15.59 19.09 31.56
CA TYR A 86 15.12 17.78 31.12
C TYR A 86 16.19 16.68 31.29
N ASN A 87 17.46 17.00 31.04
CA ASN A 87 18.57 16.06 31.19
C ASN A 87 18.93 15.80 32.67
N GLU A 88 18.75 16.78 33.56
CA GLU A 88 18.96 16.61 35.01
C GLU A 88 17.81 15.84 35.71
N GLY A 89 16.61 15.82 35.13
CA GLY A 89 15.44 15.10 35.65
C GLY A 89 15.41 13.60 35.33
N SER A 90 16.33 13.08 34.52
CA SER A 90 16.44 11.66 34.18
C SER A 90 17.32 10.93 35.21
N PRO A 91 16.83 9.90 35.92
CA PRO A 91 17.62 9.16 36.89
C PRO A 91 18.60 8.24 36.16
N THR A 92 19.71 8.78 35.68
CA THR A 92 20.84 7.99 35.24
C THR A 92 21.67 7.58 36.46
N ASN A 93 21.60 6.29 36.80
CA ASN A 93 22.56 5.64 37.69
C ASN A 93 23.95 5.72 37.04
N SER A 94 24.74 6.73 37.39
CA SER A 94 26.19 6.67 37.23
C SER A 94 26.86 7.31 38.44
N ALA A 95 27.30 6.45 39.36
CA ALA A 95 28.31 6.79 40.32
C ALA A 95 29.62 7.04 39.56
N ALA A 96 29.95 8.30 39.33
CA ALA A 96 31.29 8.72 38.93
C ALA A 96 31.74 9.85 39.84
N THR A 97 32.69 9.49 40.71
CA THR A 97 33.48 10.38 41.55
C THR A 97 34.13 11.47 40.69
N LEU A 98 33.73 12.73 40.87
CA LEU A 98 34.54 13.88 40.51
C LEU A 98 34.82 14.70 41.77
N THR A 99 36.09 14.65 42.16
CA THR A 99 36.71 15.46 43.21
C THR A 99 36.61 16.94 42.85
N CYS A 100 35.83 17.69 43.64
CA CYS A 100 35.87 19.14 43.66
C CYS A 100 36.95 19.58 44.66
N SER A 101 38.04 20.14 44.13
CA SER A 101 39.15 20.67 44.93
C SER A 101 38.99 22.18 45.13
N SER A 102 38.27 22.58 46.17
CA SER A 102 38.52 23.83 46.90
C SER A 102 37.53 24.00 48.04
N CYS A 103 38.07 23.99 49.27
CA CYS A 103 37.64 24.67 50.50
C CYS A 103 37.70 23.75 51.73
N SER A 104 38.84 23.82 52.41
CA SER A 104 39.00 23.79 53.89
C SER A 104 37.80 24.43 54.61
N SER A 105 37.29 23.99 55.77
CA SER A 105 37.95 23.42 56.95
C SER A 105 36.87 22.97 57.98
N THR A 106 37.29 22.13 58.94
CA THR A 106 36.71 21.86 60.30
C THR A 106 35.29 21.28 60.36
N SER A 107 34.93 20.27 61.15
CA SER A 107 35.48 19.63 62.36
C SER A 107 34.75 18.29 62.60
N GLU A 108 35.42 17.36 63.31
CA GLU A 108 34.94 16.43 64.39
C GLU A 108 33.43 16.13 64.51
N GLU A 109 32.90 14.94 64.80
CA GLU A 109 33.33 13.75 65.57
C GLU A 109 32.15 12.73 65.38
N ASP A 110 32.38 11.49 65.00
CA ASP A 110 32.41 10.28 65.86
C ASP A 110 31.18 9.33 65.70
N ARG A 111 31.50 8.10 65.24
CA ARG A 111 31.11 6.79 65.80
C ARG A 111 29.74 6.08 65.56
N VAL A 112 29.91 4.77 65.21
CA VAL A 112 29.06 3.57 65.35
C VAL A 112 27.87 3.49 64.38
N GLY A 113 27.63 2.48 63.54
CA GLY A 113 27.95 1.04 63.57
C GLY A 113 26.62 0.28 63.42
N GLY A 114 26.42 -0.56 62.38
CA GLY A 114 25.16 -1.30 62.27
C GLY A 114 24.89 -2.00 60.94
N ALA A 115 25.32 -3.25 60.87
CA ALA A 115 24.80 -4.42 60.13
C ALA A 115 23.75 -4.27 59.01
N ASN A 116 24.12 -4.89 57.89
CA ASN A 116 23.31 -5.41 56.79
C ASN A 116 21.98 -6.06 57.19
N GLN A 117 20.88 -5.54 56.63
CA GLN A 117 19.74 -6.34 56.17
C GLN A 117 18.89 -5.45 55.26
N PHE A 118 18.73 -5.84 53.99
CA PHE A 118 17.61 -5.56 53.06
C PHE A 118 18.10 -5.71 51.61
N ARG A 119 18.07 -6.95 51.14
CA ARG A 119 18.08 -7.29 49.70
C ARG A 119 16.81 -8.13 49.47
N VAL A 120 16.22 -7.99 48.28
CA VAL A 120 14.92 -8.51 47.83
C VAL A 120 13.77 -7.50 48.01
N ASN A 121 13.71 -6.50 47.11
CA ASN A 121 12.46 -5.90 46.58
C ASN A 121 12.66 -4.96 45.37
N LYS A 122 13.86 -4.89 44.76
CA LYS A 122 14.17 -3.96 43.65
C LYS A 122 14.04 -4.55 42.24
N LEU A 123 13.17 -5.54 42.00
CA LEU A 123 12.98 -6.14 40.67
C LEU A 123 11.52 -6.16 40.19
N LYS A 124 10.62 -5.40 40.84
CA LYS A 124 9.22 -5.24 40.40
C LYS A 124 8.82 -3.80 40.06
N SER A 125 9.72 -2.82 40.18
CA SER A 125 9.41 -1.42 39.89
C SER A 125 9.83 -0.96 38.49
N GLU A 126 10.66 -1.71 37.76
CA GLU A 126 11.20 -1.28 36.45
C GLU A 126 10.28 -1.64 35.27
N GLU A 127 9.36 -2.59 35.40
CA GLU A 127 8.35 -2.91 34.36
C GLU A 127 7.21 -1.88 34.26
N ASN A 128 7.01 -1.03 35.28
CA ASN A 128 5.94 -0.02 35.26
C ASN A 128 6.35 1.32 34.60
N ASP A 129 7.65 1.64 34.54
CA ASP A 129 8.13 2.93 34.00
C ASP A 129 8.09 2.99 32.46
N PHE A 130 8.26 1.86 31.77
CA PHE A 130 8.11 1.82 30.31
C PHE A 130 6.67 2.16 29.88
N SER A 131 5.66 1.69 30.64
CA SER A 131 4.25 1.99 30.34
C SER A 131 3.93 3.49 30.47
N ASP A 132 4.57 4.21 31.39
CA ASP A 132 4.32 5.64 31.59
C ASP A 132 5.03 6.51 30.54
N THR A 133 6.19 6.08 30.06
CA THR A 133 6.90 6.75 28.96
C THR A 133 6.14 6.58 27.65
N GLU A 134 5.60 5.39 27.40
CA GLU A 134 4.79 5.08 26.23
C GLU A 134 3.42 5.78 26.26
N LYS A 135 2.77 5.86 27.44
CA LYS A 135 1.55 6.68 27.62
C LYS A 135 1.79 8.17 27.42
N ARG A 136 2.94 8.70 27.86
CA ARG A 136 3.30 10.10 27.60
C ARG A 136 3.49 10.34 26.10
N LEU A 137 4.14 9.44 25.39
CA LEU A 137 4.32 9.51 23.93
C LEU A 137 2.96 9.54 23.19
N VAL A 138 1.99 8.70 23.59
CA VAL A 138 0.63 8.71 22.99
C VAL A 138 -0.09 10.05 23.20
N VAL A 139 0.12 10.72 24.33
CA VAL A 139 -0.44 12.07 24.56
C VAL A 139 0.20 13.09 23.62
N TYR A 140 1.53 13.02 23.44
CA TYR A 140 2.24 13.90 22.51
C TYR A 140 1.86 13.67 21.04
N GLU A 141 1.47 12.46 20.65
CA GLU A 141 1.07 12.17 19.26
C GLU A 141 -0.21 12.88 18.85
N LYS A 142 -1.23 12.87 19.72
CA LYS A 142 -2.49 13.57 19.44
C LYS A 142 -2.29 15.08 19.42
N ASP A 143 -1.48 15.59 20.35
CA ASP A 143 -1.16 17.01 20.42
C ASP A 143 -0.34 17.45 19.20
N LEU A 144 0.54 16.59 18.66
CA LEU A 144 1.36 16.90 17.49
C LEU A 144 0.51 17.09 16.23
N GLU A 145 -0.53 16.26 16.02
CA GLU A 145 -1.44 16.42 14.90
C GLU A 145 -2.20 17.75 14.97
N GLU A 146 -2.75 18.08 16.14
CA GLU A 146 -3.44 19.35 16.35
C GLU A 146 -2.51 20.56 16.13
N VAL A 147 -1.24 20.46 16.57
CA VAL A 147 -0.22 21.48 16.35
C VAL A 147 0.10 21.64 14.86
N ILE A 148 0.29 20.54 14.12
CA ILE A 148 0.57 20.60 12.68
C ILE A 148 -0.61 21.22 11.93
N ARG A 149 -1.85 20.77 12.21
CA ARG A 149 -3.07 21.34 11.61
C ARG A 149 -3.19 22.84 11.90
N ALA A 150 -2.98 23.26 13.14
CA ALA A 150 -3.02 24.67 13.52
C ALA A 150 -1.93 25.48 12.83
N TYR A 151 -0.70 24.95 12.76
CA TYR A 151 0.42 25.62 12.11
C TYR A 151 0.22 25.78 10.61
N ILE A 152 -0.34 24.77 9.92
CA ILE A 152 -0.72 24.83 8.51
C ILE A 152 -1.77 25.92 8.28
N ALA A 153 -2.80 25.95 9.15
CA ALA A 153 -3.88 26.94 9.06
C ALA A 153 -3.38 28.39 9.27
N GLU A 154 -2.39 28.60 10.15
CA GLU A 154 -1.81 29.91 10.42
C GLU A 154 -0.85 30.39 9.32
N ASN A 155 -0.06 29.49 8.71
CA ASN A 155 0.99 29.84 7.75
C ASN A 155 0.55 29.73 6.28
N GLY A 156 -0.74 29.54 6.01
CA GLY A 156 -1.28 29.57 4.66
C GLY A 156 -0.78 28.42 3.77
N TYR A 157 -0.65 27.22 4.35
CA TYR A 157 -0.23 26.00 3.64
C TYR A 157 1.19 26.02 3.06
N ASP A 158 2.09 26.86 3.58
CA ASP A 158 3.51 26.80 3.21
C ASP A 158 4.18 25.53 3.78
N VAL A 159 4.34 24.53 2.91
CA VAL A 159 4.98 23.24 3.21
C VAL A 159 6.39 23.43 3.77
N CYS A 160 7.15 24.42 3.30
CA CYS A 160 8.54 24.61 3.76
C CYS A 160 8.56 24.98 5.25
N SER A 161 7.68 25.90 5.67
CA SER A 161 7.53 26.28 7.08
C SER A 161 7.13 25.09 7.96
N VAL A 162 6.25 24.20 7.47
CA VAL A 162 5.85 22.99 8.21
C VAL A 162 7.03 22.01 8.35
N LEU A 163 7.78 21.79 7.27
CA LEU A 163 8.96 20.92 7.33
C LEU A 163 10.05 21.51 8.24
N ASP A 164 10.21 22.83 8.29
CA ASP A 164 11.11 23.50 9.24
C ASP A 164 10.65 23.32 10.69
N LEU A 165 9.34 23.36 10.95
CA LEU A 165 8.79 22.96 12.23
C LEU A 165 9.16 21.51 12.56
N LEU A 166 8.98 20.57 11.62
CA LEU A 166 9.34 19.16 11.83
C LEU A 166 10.84 18.96 12.09
N ARG A 167 11.72 19.69 11.38
CA ARG A 167 13.17 19.72 11.62
C ARG A 167 13.52 20.27 13.00
N SER A 168 12.72 21.19 13.52
CA SER A 168 12.94 21.80 14.84
C SER A 168 12.47 20.92 16.01
N LEU A 169 11.77 19.81 15.74
CA LEU A 169 11.28 18.92 16.79
C LEU A 169 12.44 18.25 17.53
N PRO A 170 12.32 18.05 18.85
CA PRO A 170 13.44 17.63 19.71
C PRO A 170 13.88 16.17 19.51
N SER A 171 13.17 15.38 18.68
CA SER A 171 13.55 14.00 18.39
C SER A 171 13.20 13.62 16.96
N ALA A 172 14.06 12.81 16.33
CA ALA A 172 13.82 12.24 15.01
C ALA A 172 12.53 11.40 14.95
N ARG A 173 12.12 10.79 16.07
CA ARG A 173 10.84 10.05 16.17
C ARG A 173 9.63 10.98 16.03
N LEU A 174 9.63 12.14 16.70
CA LEU A 174 8.55 13.13 16.55
C LEU A 174 8.56 13.75 15.15
N ALA A 175 9.76 14.00 14.60
CA ALA A 175 9.94 14.49 13.25
C ALA A 175 9.35 13.51 12.21
N LEU A 176 9.66 12.22 12.33
CA LEU A 176 9.08 11.16 11.49
C LEU A 176 7.57 11.07 11.66
N ARG A 177 7.06 11.11 12.90
CA ARG A 177 5.61 11.05 13.15
C ARG A 177 4.88 12.25 12.55
N GLY A 178 5.47 13.44 12.65
CA GLY A 178 4.95 14.65 12.02
C GLY A 178 4.94 14.56 10.50
N ALA A 179 5.96 13.92 9.90
CA ALA A 179 5.98 13.62 8.47
C ALA A 179 4.87 12.64 8.05
N MET A 180 4.57 11.62 8.88
CA MET A 180 3.42 10.73 8.66
C MET A 180 2.09 11.48 8.69
N ILE A 181 1.90 12.33 9.70
CA ILE A 181 0.70 13.16 9.81
C ILE A 181 0.58 14.08 8.59
N LEU A 182 1.69 14.69 8.15
CA LEU A 182 1.69 15.57 6.98
C LEU A 182 1.31 14.83 5.69
N HIS A 183 1.78 13.60 5.51
CA HIS A 183 1.38 12.73 4.39
C HIS A 183 -0.11 12.35 4.47
N GLU A 184 -0.64 11.99 5.66
CA GLU A 184 -2.07 11.70 5.85
C GLU A 184 -2.94 12.93 5.56
N LEU A 185 -2.45 14.14 5.86
CA LEU A 185 -3.13 15.40 5.60
C LEU A 185 -3.02 15.87 4.14
N GLU A 186 -2.08 15.34 3.34
CA GLU A 186 -1.89 15.71 1.93
C GLU A 186 -3.18 15.51 1.14
N ASP A 187 -3.82 14.35 1.32
CA ASP A 187 -5.10 13.99 0.71
C ASP A 187 -6.25 14.85 1.24
N GLU A 188 -6.27 15.16 2.55
CA GLU A 188 -7.34 15.93 3.20
C GLU A 188 -7.31 17.41 2.76
N LEU A 189 -6.12 17.97 2.60
CA LEU A 189 -5.90 19.39 2.36
C LEU A 189 -5.60 19.73 0.90
N GLN A 190 -5.54 18.73 0.01
CA GLN A 190 -5.18 18.89 -1.40
C GLN A 190 -3.85 19.65 -1.57
N LEU A 191 -2.85 19.27 -0.76
CA LEU A 191 -1.52 19.88 -0.80
C LEU A 191 -0.76 19.38 -2.03
N GLU A 192 -1.09 19.88 -3.22
CA GLU A 192 -0.42 19.56 -4.50
C GLU A 192 1.12 19.81 -4.49
N VAL A 193 1.64 20.49 -3.46
CA VAL A 193 3.01 21.00 -3.34
C VAL A 193 3.96 20.04 -2.58
N LEU A 194 3.46 18.96 -1.97
CA LEU A 194 4.29 18.05 -1.16
C LEU A 194 5.22 17.13 -1.97
N CYS A 195 5.07 17.07 -3.30
CA CYS A 195 5.60 16.00 -4.15
C CYS A 195 7.11 15.72 -4.03
N LEU A 196 7.94 16.69 -3.60
CA LEU A 196 9.39 16.47 -3.41
C LEU A 196 9.95 16.95 -2.07
N ALA A 197 9.28 17.89 -1.40
CA ALA A 197 9.77 18.45 -0.15
C ALA A 197 9.74 17.44 1.00
N LEU A 198 8.63 16.70 1.14
CA LEU A 198 8.49 15.64 2.14
C LEU A 198 9.42 14.44 1.85
N PRO A 199 9.51 13.93 0.61
CA PRO A 199 10.53 12.95 0.23
C PRO A 199 11.95 13.36 0.65
N CYS A 200 12.34 14.59 0.31
CA CYS A 200 13.65 15.12 0.64
C CYS A 200 13.87 15.21 2.16
N PHE A 201 12.87 15.65 2.91
CA PHE A 201 12.93 15.70 4.36
C PHE A 201 13.13 14.30 4.96
N LEU A 202 12.42 13.29 4.45
CA LEU A 202 12.58 11.91 4.93
C LEU A 202 13.96 11.36 4.60
N GLN A 203 14.51 11.65 3.41
CA GLN A 203 15.88 11.28 3.09
C GLN A 203 16.90 12.01 4.00
N GLU A 204 16.73 13.31 4.25
CA GLU A 204 17.55 14.06 5.21
C GLU A 204 17.48 13.46 6.61
N LEU A 205 16.28 13.05 7.04
CA LEU A 205 16.04 12.40 8.32
C LEU A 205 16.76 11.06 8.40
N VAL A 206 16.66 10.22 7.36
CA VAL A 206 17.38 8.93 7.25
C VAL A 206 18.89 9.16 7.45
N HIS A 207 19.50 10.07 6.68
CA HIS A 207 20.93 10.37 6.80
C HIS A 207 21.30 10.93 8.19
N SER A 208 20.44 11.75 8.80
CA SER A 208 20.71 12.30 10.13
C SER A 208 20.70 11.25 11.25
N VAL A 209 20.02 10.12 11.01
CA VAL A 209 19.84 9.03 11.98
C VAL A 209 20.82 7.87 11.73
N GLU A 210 21.35 7.73 10.51
CA GLU A 210 22.36 6.71 10.17
C GLU A 210 23.62 6.75 11.07
N ASP A 211 24.04 7.94 11.50
CA ASP A 211 25.19 8.12 12.39
C ASP A 211 24.87 7.78 13.87
N ALA A 212 23.61 7.57 14.22
CA ALA A 212 23.19 7.33 15.59
C ALA A 212 23.21 5.84 15.94
N SER A 213 24.00 5.49 16.97
CA SER A 213 24.22 4.10 17.39
C SER A 213 23.20 3.56 18.40
N ASP A 214 22.26 4.39 18.85
CA ASP A 214 21.27 3.98 19.85
C ASP A 214 20.09 3.23 19.21
N ALA A 215 19.56 2.25 19.94
CA ALA A 215 18.48 1.38 19.45
C ALA A 215 17.20 2.15 19.06
N SER A 216 16.94 3.31 19.69
CA SER A 216 15.80 4.16 19.38
C SER A 216 15.95 4.82 17.99
N SER A 217 17.15 5.31 17.67
CA SER A 217 17.45 5.85 16.35
C SER A 217 17.36 4.80 15.26
N LEU A 218 17.86 3.58 15.51
CA LEU A 218 17.77 2.49 14.54
C LEU A 218 16.32 2.10 14.21
N PHE A 219 15.39 2.23 15.17
CA PHE A 219 13.96 2.05 14.92
C PHE A 219 13.40 3.17 14.02
N VAL A 220 13.75 4.43 14.29
CA VAL A 220 13.33 5.57 13.47
C VAL A 220 13.87 5.44 12.04
N LEU A 221 15.14 5.05 11.88
CA LEU A 221 15.76 4.82 10.58
C LEU A 221 14.97 3.82 9.73
N ARG A 222 14.68 2.64 10.28
CA ARG A 222 13.95 1.59 9.56
C ARG A 222 12.52 1.98 9.23
N MET A 223 11.85 2.70 10.12
CA MET A 223 10.50 3.21 9.85
C MET A 223 10.54 4.27 8.75
N ALA A 224 11.52 5.17 8.77
CA ALA A 224 11.71 6.17 7.73
C ALA A 224 12.05 5.52 6.37
N GLU A 225 12.93 4.52 6.33
CA GLU A 225 13.23 3.73 5.13
C GLU A 225 12.01 2.99 4.59
N ARG A 226 11.21 2.40 5.48
CA ARG A 226 9.96 1.74 5.09
C ARG A 226 9.01 2.72 4.42
N TYR A 227 8.75 3.87 5.06
CA TYR A 227 7.87 4.89 4.49
C TYR A 227 8.44 5.51 3.22
N TRP A 228 9.76 5.68 3.15
CA TRP A 228 10.47 6.09 1.95
C TRP A 228 10.15 5.18 0.76
N LEU A 229 10.15 3.85 0.97
CA LEU A 229 9.85 2.85 -0.06
C LEU A 229 8.34 2.70 -0.35
N GLU A 230 7.50 2.76 0.67
CA GLU A 230 6.05 2.54 0.56
C GLU A 230 5.31 3.75 -0.03
N TRP A 231 5.68 4.97 0.35
CA TRP A 231 4.94 6.17 -0.04
C TRP A 231 5.40 6.74 -1.37
N PHE A 232 6.69 6.63 -1.69
CA PHE A 232 7.25 7.30 -2.86
C PHE A 232 7.60 6.33 -3.99
N PRO A 233 7.07 6.57 -5.20
CA PRO A 233 7.41 5.76 -6.36
C PRO A 233 8.90 5.88 -6.68
N SER A 234 9.45 4.86 -7.36
CA SER A 234 10.89 4.74 -7.63
C SER A 234 11.48 5.95 -8.36
N ASN A 235 10.69 6.62 -9.20
CA ASN A 235 11.11 7.84 -9.89
C ASN A 235 11.28 9.05 -8.96
N VAL A 236 10.39 9.25 -7.98
CA VAL A 236 10.55 10.29 -6.95
C VAL A 236 11.77 9.99 -6.09
N ARG A 237 11.97 8.73 -5.73
CA ARG A 237 13.17 8.30 -4.98
C ARG A 237 14.45 8.59 -5.75
N ALA A 238 14.48 8.27 -7.05
CA ALA A 238 15.62 8.55 -7.91
C ALA A 238 15.94 10.05 -7.99
N LEU A 239 14.93 10.92 -8.09
CA LEU A 239 15.12 12.37 -8.11
C LEU A 239 15.79 12.89 -6.83
N VAL A 240 15.29 12.43 -5.68
CA VAL A 240 15.74 12.87 -4.36
C VAL A 240 17.15 12.34 -4.05
N GLN A 241 17.49 11.15 -4.55
CA GLN A 241 18.83 10.55 -4.43
C GLN A 241 19.86 11.12 -5.43
N ASP A 242 19.51 12.13 -6.24
CA ASP A 242 20.31 12.60 -7.39
C ASP A 242 20.73 11.47 -8.35
N ALA A 243 19.92 10.41 -8.40
CA ALA A 243 20.11 9.29 -9.31
C ALA A 243 19.67 9.69 -10.72
N GLY A 244 20.26 9.05 -11.71
CA GLY A 244 19.86 9.27 -13.09
C GLY A 244 18.44 8.78 -13.36
N VAL A 245 17.70 9.54 -14.15
CA VAL A 245 16.33 9.24 -14.58
C VAL A 245 16.22 9.32 -16.10
N VAL A 246 15.31 8.53 -16.66
CA VAL A 246 14.92 8.62 -18.07
C VAL A 246 13.67 9.48 -18.17
N ILE A 247 13.74 10.54 -18.97
CA ILE A 247 12.60 11.42 -19.23
C ILE A 247 11.88 10.91 -20.48
N GLN A 248 10.68 10.38 -20.32
CA GLN A 248 9.87 9.79 -21.39
C GLN A 248 8.60 10.60 -21.60
N ASN A 249 8.21 10.86 -22.85
CA ASN A 249 6.92 11.47 -23.13
C ASN A 249 5.78 10.52 -22.71
N ALA A 250 4.85 10.98 -21.87
CA ALA A 250 3.86 10.12 -21.24
C ALA A 250 2.83 9.55 -22.24
N THR A 251 2.57 10.26 -23.35
CA THR A 251 1.56 9.84 -24.33
C THR A 251 2.14 8.99 -25.45
N ASN A 252 3.28 9.41 -25.99
CA ASN A 252 3.88 8.75 -27.16
C ASN A 252 4.96 7.73 -26.77
N LEU A 253 5.29 7.62 -25.48
CA LEU A 253 6.34 6.75 -24.94
C LEU A 253 7.75 7.02 -25.51
N GLU A 254 7.95 8.18 -26.12
CA GLU A 254 9.21 8.57 -26.73
C GLU A 254 10.22 9.02 -25.67
N ILE A 255 11.47 8.54 -25.75
CA ILE A 255 12.51 8.87 -24.78
C ILE A 255 13.26 10.14 -25.21
N MET A 256 13.43 11.07 -24.27
CA MET A 256 14.23 12.28 -24.44
C MET A 256 15.70 11.98 -24.22
N TYR A 257 16.55 12.42 -25.16
CA TYR A 257 17.99 12.24 -25.04
C TYR A 257 18.77 13.41 -25.65
N ALA A 258 20.00 13.57 -25.16
CA ALA A 258 20.93 14.55 -25.67
C ALA A 258 21.65 13.97 -26.90
N ALA A 259 21.16 14.28 -28.10
CA ALA A 259 21.80 13.80 -29.31
C ALA A 259 23.25 14.28 -29.41
N ASP A 260 24.08 13.38 -29.90
CA ASP A 260 25.52 13.55 -30.00
C ASP A 260 25.92 14.58 -31.09
N ASN A 261 27.09 14.42 -31.73
CA ASN A 261 27.65 15.43 -32.65
C ASN A 261 26.75 15.81 -33.85
N ALA A 262 25.81 14.96 -34.26
CA ALA A 262 24.92 15.24 -35.39
C ALA A 262 23.89 16.35 -35.13
N ALA A 263 23.74 16.80 -33.88
CA ALA A 263 22.73 17.78 -33.46
C ALA A 263 23.31 19.07 -32.86
N LYS A 264 24.62 19.31 -33.02
CA LYS A 264 25.27 20.55 -32.59
C LYS A 264 24.87 21.71 -33.50
N LEU A 265 24.26 22.74 -32.91
CA LEU A 265 24.01 24.03 -33.58
C LEU A 265 25.27 24.89 -33.61
N ASP A 266 26.01 24.87 -32.50
CA ASP A 266 27.29 25.54 -32.29
C ASP A 266 28.07 24.74 -31.21
N SER A 267 29.34 25.11 -30.99
CA SER A 267 30.22 24.66 -29.91
C SER A 267 29.60 24.70 -28.50
N SER A 268 28.62 25.58 -28.27
CA SER A 268 27.96 25.76 -26.96
C SER A 268 26.53 25.22 -26.88
N TRP A 269 25.95 24.75 -27.99
CA TRP A 269 24.51 24.43 -28.05
C TRP A 269 24.22 23.10 -28.75
N ARG A 270 23.45 22.23 -28.11
CA ARG A 270 22.91 21.00 -28.70
C ARG A 270 21.40 20.98 -28.72
N ARG A 271 20.83 20.36 -29.75
CA ARG A 271 19.38 20.10 -29.78
C ARG A 271 19.05 18.90 -28.92
N ILE A 272 17.90 18.98 -28.27
CA ILE A 272 17.28 17.86 -27.58
C ILE A 272 16.23 17.28 -28.49
N VAL A 273 16.22 15.96 -28.56
CA VAL A 273 15.32 15.20 -29.41
C VAL A 273 14.64 14.12 -28.59
N THR A 274 13.48 13.69 -29.05
CA THR A 274 12.88 12.43 -28.62
C THR A 274 12.99 11.40 -29.73
N ARG A 275 13.13 10.13 -29.35
CA ARG A 275 13.15 9.01 -30.30
C ARG A 275 11.75 8.43 -30.49
N ILE A 276 11.34 8.28 -31.75
CA ILE A 276 10.09 7.66 -32.16
C ILE A 276 10.34 6.15 -32.32
N GLY A 277 9.62 5.32 -31.58
CA GLY A 277 9.70 3.86 -31.69
C GLY A 277 9.35 3.16 -30.38
N ASN A 278 9.14 1.85 -30.45
CA ASN A 278 8.94 1.02 -29.26
C ASN A 278 10.27 0.85 -28.51
N GLU A 279 10.20 0.89 -27.18
CA GLU A 279 11.34 0.80 -26.26
C GLU A 279 12.25 -0.41 -26.56
N GLN A 280 11.67 -1.52 -27.00
CA GLN A 280 12.36 -2.77 -27.33
C GLN A 280 13.29 -2.69 -28.56
N ASP A 281 13.03 -1.75 -29.48
CA ASP A 281 13.83 -1.62 -30.70
C ASP A 281 15.08 -0.75 -30.49
N TRP A 282 15.23 -0.17 -29.30
CA TRP A 282 16.36 0.68 -28.99
C TRP A 282 16.99 0.32 -27.65
N ILE A 283 17.93 -0.60 -27.73
CA ILE A 283 18.97 -0.78 -26.71
C ILE A 283 20.05 0.27 -27.05
N PRO A 284 20.33 1.27 -26.17
CA PRO A 284 21.45 2.17 -26.36
C PRO A 284 22.72 1.33 -26.49
N SER A 285 23.22 1.15 -27.70
CA SER A 285 24.34 0.26 -27.98
C SER A 285 25.65 0.96 -27.63
N ASP A 286 25.93 1.10 -26.32
CA ASP A 286 27.17 1.62 -25.70
C ASP A 286 27.13 3.05 -25.11
N ASN A 287 26.01 3.80 -25.20
CA ASN A 287 25.91 5.18 -24.65
C ASN A 287 24.63 5.41 -23.83
N GLU A 288 24.41 4.57 -22.81
CA GLU A 288 23.30 4.67 -21.85
C GLU A 288 23.20 6.03 -21.13
N LEU A 289 24.32 6.72 -20.98
CA LEU A 289 24.37 8.02 -20.32
C LEU A 289 23.70 9.15 -21.14
N GLU A 290 23.46 8.98 -22.44
CA GLU A 290 22.81 10.01 -23.29
C GLU A 290 21.31 10.18 -22.97
N VAL A 291 20.65 9.10 -22.54
CA VAL A 291 19.24 9.10 -22.14
C VAL A 291 19.03 9.42 -20.67
N GLN A 292 20.09 9.35 -19.87
CA GLN A 292 20.03 9.50 -18.43
C GLN A 292 20.17 10.98 -18.08
N TRP A 293 19.23 11.50 -17.31
CA TRP A 293 19.16 12.89 -16.85
C TRP A 293 19.22 12.94 -15.33
N ARG A 294 19.71 14.02 -14.76
CA ARG A 294 19.61 14.32 -13.32
C ARG A 294 18.86 15.63 -13.14
N LEU A 295 17.99 15.71 -12.15
CA LEU A 295 17.25 16.93 -11.83
C LEU A 295 17.81 17.49 -10.52
N VAL A 296 18.71 18.44 -10.64
CA VAL A 296 19.42 19.03 -9.49
C VAL A 296 18.59 20.19 -8.94
N PRO A 297 18.12 20.14 -7.68
CA PRO A 297 17.36 21.24 -7.08
C PRO A 297 18.24 22.48 -6.89
N GLU A 298 17.71 23.66 -7.22
CA GLU A 298 18.44 24.95 -7.20
C GLU A 298 17.97 25.90 -6.09
N ASN A 299 16.82 25.64 -5.48
CA ASN A 299 16.29 26.44 -4.38
C ASN A 299 16.04 25.59 -3.12
N GLU A 300 16.00 26.25 -1.97
CA GLU A 300 15.77 25.61 -0.66
C GLU A 300 14.41 24.88 -0.60
N SER A 301 13.41 25.43 -1.28
CA SER A 301 12.08 24.81 -1.39
C SER A 301 12.05 23.60 -2.32
N LYS A 302 13.14 23.31 -3.04
CA LYS A 302 13.26 22.20 -4.01
C LYS A 302 12.10 22.16 -5.02
N THR A 303 11.65 23.33 -5.46
CA THR A 303 10.60 23.48 -6.48
C THR A 303 11.19 23.80 -7.86
N LEU A 304 12.42 24.29 -7.91
CA LEU A 304 13.13 24.61 -9.14
C LEU A 304 14.33 23.69 -9.33
N PHE A 305 14.45 23.14 -10.52
CA PHE A 305 15.42 22.13 -10.92
C PHE A 305 16.23 22.57 -12.11
N ARG A 306 17.50 22.20 -12.11
CA ARG A 306 18.34 22.16 -13.30
C ARG A 306 18.31 20.74 -13.86
N VAL A 307 17.85 20.59 -15.10
CA VAL A 307 17.82 19.28 -15.77
C VAL A 307 19.15 19.08 -16.50
N VAL A 308 20.03 18.24 -15.94
CA VAL A 308 21.41 18.00 -16.39
C VAL A 308 21.48 16.65 -17.09
N ASN A 309 22.19 16.57 -18.22
CA ASN A 309 22.42 15.29 -18.87
C ASN A 309 23.57 14.53 -18.17
N SER A 310 23.41 13.23 -17.90
CA SER A 310 24.39 12.45 -17.12
C SER A 310 25.69 12.21 -17.89
N ARG A 311 25.63 12.07 -19.23
CA ARG A 311 26.83 12.00 -20.07
C ARG A 311 27.63 13.29 -20.07
N TYR A 312 26.93 14.42 -19.97
CA TYR A 312 27.50 15.76 -20.09
C TYR A 312 27.11 16.60 -18.87
N PRO A 313 27.77 16.41 -17.70
CA PRO A 313 27.37 17.04 -16.44
C PRO A 313 27.46 18.58 -16.44
N TYR A 314 28.17 19.15 -17.42
CA TYR A 314 28.29 20.59 -17.65
C TYR A 314 27.27 21.13 -18.67
N GLU A 315 26.38 20.28 -19.17
CA GLU A 315 25.30 20.65 -20.09
C GLU A 315 23.95 20.50 -19.38
N TRP A 316 23.14 21.53 -19.47
CA TRP A 316 21.81 21.54 -18.89
C TRP A 316 20.76 22.05 -19.87
N LEU A 317 19.54 21.57 -19.68
CA LEU A 317 18.36 21.98 -20.44
C LEU A 317 18.08 23.46 -20.21
N SER A 318 18.02 24.24 -21.28
CA SER A 318 17.73 25.67 -21.23
C SER A 318 16.63 26.05 -22.21
N ALA A 319 15.68 26.87 -21.74
CA ALA A 319 14.66 27.47 -22.59
C ALA A 319 15.25 28.69 -23.32
N THR A 320 15.75 28.48 -24.54
CA THR A 320 16.35 29.58 -25.31
C THR A 320 15.29 30.48 -25.93
N THR A 321 15.54 31.78 -25.94
CA THR A 321 14.69 32.75 -26.65
C THR A 321 15.02 32.87 -28.14
N VAL A 322 16.03 32.12 -28.61
CA VAL A 322 16.41 32.11 -30.02
C VAL A 322 15.30 31.41 -30.83
N PRO A 323 14.65 32.10 -31.77
CA PRO A 323 13.61 31.49 -32.59
C PRO A 323 14.22 30.42 -33.50
N CYS A 324 13.55 29.27 -33.61
CA CYS A 324 13.97 28.18 -34.49
C CYS A 324 13.63 28.53 -35.95
N THR A 325 14.58 29.11 -36.69
CA THR A 325 14.34 29.60 -38.07
C THR A 325 14.17 28.50 -39.12
N GLU A 326 14.47 27.25 -38.77
CA GLU A 326 14.42 26.10 -39.70
C GLU A 326 13.00 25.60 -39.99
N PHE A 327 12.02 25.93 -39.14
CA PHE A 327 10.63 25.52 -39.34
C PHE A 327 9.77 26.73 -39.69
N LYS A 328 9.57 26.96 -41.00
CA LYS A 328 8.72 28.05 -41.52
C LYS A 328 7.27 28.00 -41.01
N ASP A 329 6.80 26.82 -40.60
CA ASP A 329 5.41 26.59 -40.21
C ASP A 329 5.12 26.77 -38.71
N VAL A 330 6.14 27.04 -37.88
CA VAL A 330 5.96 27.20 -36.42
C VAL A 330 6.35 28.60 -35.98
N THR A 331 5.51 29.58 -36.33
CA THR A 331 5.78 31.02 -36.20
C THR A 331 5.93 31.53 -34.75
N TYR A 332 5.77 30.67 -33.73
CA TYR A 332 5.77 31.06 -32.31
C TYR A 332 6.51 30.11 -31.33
N ALA A 333 7.16 29.05 -31.82
CA ALA A 333 7.89 28.12 -30.95
C ALA A 333 9.34 28.56 -30.71
N LEU A 334 9.75 28.52 -29.45
CA LEU A 334 11.14 28.69 -29.04
C LEU A 334 11.81 27.32 -28.98
N SER A 335 13.06 27.21 -29.42
CA SER A 335 13.79 25.95 -29.32
C SER A 335 14.18 25.65 -27.88
N SER A 336 13.94 24.42 -27.41
CA SER A 336 14.66 23.91 -26.25
C SER A 336 16.06 23.51 -26.73
N GLN A 337 17.09 23.97 -26.03
CA GLN A 337 18.48 23.64 -26.37
C GLN A 337 19.24 23.30 -25.09
N LEU A 338 20.18 22.37 -25.19
CA LEU A 338 21.17 22.17 -24.14
C LEU A 338 22.19 23.29 -24.25
N PHE A 339 22.35 24.03 -23.16
CA PHE A 339 23.43 25.00 -23.04
C PHE A 339 24.64 24.29 -22.44
N ARG A 340 25.78 24.44 -23.11
CA ARG A 340 27.08 24.05 -22.58
C ARG A 340 27.79 25.31 -22.08
N ASP A 341 28.08 25.35 -20.78
CA ASP A 341 28.96 26.37 -20.24
C ASP A 341 30.40 26.07 -20.66
N ASN A 342 30.85 26.76 -21.71
CA ASN A 342 32.18 26.56 -22.26
C ASN A 342 33.29 27.26 -21.46
N ASN A 343 32.94 28.08 -20.45
CA ASN A 343 33.93 28.96 -19.83
C ASN A 343 34.38 28.57 -18.42
N ASN A 344 33.81 27.55 -17.77
CA ASN A 344 34.11 27.17 -16.36
C ASN A 344 33.99 28.31 -15.32
N ASN A 345 33.78 29.55 -15.76
CA ASN A 345 33.27 30.62 -14.95
C ASN A 345 31.84 30.22 -14.67
N HIS A 346 31.55 29.85 -13.43
CA HIS A 346 30.19 29.71 -12.89
C HIS A 346 29.38 30.98 -13.21
N VAL A 347 28.93 31.14 -14.45
CA VAL A 347 28.07 32.23 -14.85
C VAL A 347 26.76 31.97 -14.14
N ASP A 348 26.35 32.97 -13.37
CA ASP A 348 25.12 33.04 -12.60
C ASP A 348 24.00 32.22 -13.25
N THR A 349 23.34 31.41 -12.43
CA THR A 349 22.14 30.61 -12.71
C THR A 349 21.23 31.31 -13.69
N ALA A 350 21.45 31.09 -14.99
CA ALA A 350 20.67 31.76 -16.01
C ALA A 350 19.22 31.30 -15.80
N PRO A 351 18.26 32.21 -15.54
CA PRO A 351 16.91 31.82 -15.10
C PRO A 351 16.18 30.95 -16.13
N GLN A 352 16.60 31.02 -17.40
CA GLN A 352 16.21 30.15 -18.51
C GLN A 352 16.57 28.66 -18.34
N ALA A 353 17.50 28.31 -17.45
CA ALA A 353 17.92 26.95 -17.15
C ALA A 353 17.13 26.29 -16.01
N LEU A 354 16.30 27.05 -15.32
CA LEU A 354 15.51 26.57 -14.19
C LEU A 354 14.16 26.06 -14.69
N TRP A 355 13.80 24.87 -14.22
CA TRP A 355 12.57 24.17 -14.56
C TRP A 355 11.79 23.81 -13.30
N GLU A 356 10.48 23.91 -13.37
CA GLU A 356 9.55 23.53 -12.33
C GLU A 356 8.81 22.27 -12.78
N LEU A 357 8.71 21.29 -11.89
CA LEU A 357 7.92 20.08 -12.11
C LEU A 357 6.51 20.33 -11.58
N GLN A 358 5.52 20.26 -12.46
CA GLN A 358 4.12 20.36 -12.07
C GLN A 358 3.46 19.00 -12.24
N SER A 359 2.84 18.49 -11.17
CA SER A 359 2.06 17.26 -11.22
C SER A 359 0.86 17.45 -12.15
N VAL A 360 0.44 16.36 -12.79
CA VAL A 360 -0.77 16.36 -13.61
C VAL A 360 -1.81 15.48 -12.94
N ASP A 361 -3.01 16.03 -12.71
CA ASP A 361 -4.13 15.30 -12.14
C ASP A 361 -4.43 14.02 -12.92
N GLU A 362 -4.72 12.94 -12.19
CA GLU A 362 -5.14 11.65 -12.77
C GLU A 362 -6.42 11.78 -13.61
N SER A 363 -7.25 12.78 -13.32
CA SER A 363 -8.48 13.08 -14.05
C SER A 363 -8.24 13.43 -15.53
N SER A 364 -7.00 13.82 -15.89
CA SER A 364 -6.61 14.16 -17.26
C SER A 364 -6.54 12.95 -18.21
N GLY A 365 -6.67 11.73 -17.69
CA GLY A 365 -6.52 10.49 -18.47
C GLY A 365 -5.09 10.21 -18.92
N LEU A 366 -4.12 10.98 -18.41
CA LEU A 366 -2.70 10.68 -18.54
C LEU A 366 -2.31 9.59 -17.53
N PRO A 367 -1.25 8.82 -17.81
CA PRO A 367 -0.78 7.80 -16.89
C PRO A 367 -0.39 8.39 -15.53
N ALA A 368 -0.57 7.62 -14.45
CA ALA A 368 -0.12 8.01 -13.12
C ALA A 368 1.37 8.41 -13.10
N ALA A 369 1.72 9.37 -12.23
CA ALA A 369 3.05 9.98 -12.13
C ALA A 369 3.54 10.66 -13.43
N SER A 370 2.63 11.32 -14.15
CA SER A 370 2.98 12.24 -15.24
C SER A 370 3.14 13.67 -14.72
N PHE A 371 4.11 14.39 -15.28
CA PHE A 371 4.44 15.76 -14.90
C PHE A 371 4.58 16.66 -16.14
N LEU A 372 4.40 17.97 -15.94
CA LEU A 372 4.77 19.01 -16.89
C LEU A 372 6.09 19.63 -16.45
N LEU A 373 6.99 19.87 -17.41
CA LEU A 373 8.22 20.63 -17.19
C LEU A 373 7.98 22.08 -17.60
N PHE A 374 7.73 22.94 -16.62
CA PHE A 374 7.48 24.36 -16.81
C PHE A 374 8.78 25.17 -16.64
N ASN A 375 8.99 26.18 -17.47
CA ASN A 375 10.11 27.10 -17.33
C ASN A 375 9.57 28.46 -16.84
N PRO A 376 9.81 28.84 -15.56
CA PRO A 376 9.24 30.05 -14.99
C PRO A 376 9.70 31.34 -15.67
N TYR A 377 10.93 31.36 -16.20
CA TYR A 377 11.50 32.52 -16.86
C TYR A 377 10.81 32.82 -18.19
N THR A 378 10.64 31.82 -19.06
CA THR A 378 9.97 31.99 -20.35
C THR A 378 8.44 31.91 -20.24
N ARG A 379 7.92 31.37 -19.13
CA ARG A 379 6.50 31.03 -18.89
C ARG A 379 5.96 30.07 -19.94
N ARG A 380 6.69 28.98 -20.15
CA ARG A 380 6.43 28.01 -21.22
C ARG A 380 6.73 26.59 -20.74
N TYR A 381 6.15 25.61 -21.41
CA TYR A 381 6.33 24.19 -21.11
C TYR A 381 7.25 23.52 -22.11
N LEU A 382 7.97 22.50 -21.65
CA LEU A 382 8.73 21.59 -22.51
C LEU A 382 7.77 20.63 -23.21
N CYS A 383 7.83 20.56 -24.54
CA CYS A 383 6.94 19.70 -25.33
C CYS A 383 7.69 19.07 -26.52
N THR A 384 7.23 17.90 -26.97
CA THR A 384 7.68 17.27 -28.22
C THR A 384 6.93 17.84 -29.43
N THR A 385 7.58 17.90 -30.59
CA THR A 385 6.94 18.40 -31.82
C THR A 385 6.04 17.37 -32.48
N ALA A 386 4.89 17.79 -33.02
CA ALA A 386 4.10 16.95 -33.91
C ALA A 386 4.88 16.58 -35.20
N SER A 387 5.73 17.49 -35.67
CA SER A 387 6.61 17.26 -36.83
C SER A 387 7.80 16.37 -36.46
N LYS A 388 8.10 15.41 -37.32
CA LYS A 388 9.30 14.58 -37.22
C LYS A 388 10.51 15.35 -37.75
N LEU A 389 11.64 15.30 -37.04
CA LEU A 389 12.94 15.78 -37.53
C LEU A 389 13.46 14.84 -38.62
N ASP A 390 13.31 13.53 -38.39
CA ASP A 390 13.59 12.46 -39.34
C ASP A 390 12.71 11.23 -39.00
N PRO A 391 12.79 10.09 -39.72
CA PRO A 391 11.90 8.96 -39.47
C PRO A 391 11.90 8.45 -38.02
N GLN A 392 12.98 8.67 -37.27
CA GLN A 392 13.21 8.13 -35.94
C GLN A 392 13.21 9.20 -34.84
N ARG A 393 13.18 10.50 -35.16
CA ARG A 393 13.38 11.56 -34.16
C ARG A 393 12.39 12.71 -34.30
N ARG A 394 12.00 13.30 -33.16
CA ARG A 394 11.28 14.59 -33.07
C ARG A 394 12.11 15.59 -32.29
N LEU A 395 11.85 16.86 -32.49
CA LEU A 395 12.47 17.92 -31.71
C LEU A 395 11.70 18.12 -30.39
N VAL A 396 12.44 18.49 -29.35
CA VAL A 396 11.86 19.01 -28.11
C VAL A 396 11.91 20.54 -28.17
N LEU A 397 10.78 21.19 -27.92
CA LEU A 397 10.62 22.65 -27.99
C LEU A 397 10.01 23.19 -26.70
N VAL A 398 10.03 24.52 -26.57
CA VAL A 398 9.43 25.24 -25.46
C VAL A 398 8.22 26.06 -25.96
N VAL A 399 7.03 25.65 -25.54
CA VAL A 399 5.75 26.15 -26.07
C VAL A 399 5.02 27.01 -25.04
N LYS A 400 4.46 28.13 -25.48
CA LYS A 400 3.70 29.04 -24.61
C LYS A 400 2.40 28.35 -24.17
N ALA A 401 2.09 28.44 -22.88
CA ALA A 401 0.78 28.10 -22.36
C ALA A 401 -0.29 28.95 -23.07
N ASN A 402 -1.46 28.37 -23.38
CA ASN A 402 -2.60 29.17 -23.81
C ASN A 402 -3.07 30.07 -22.65
N ALA A 403 -3.82 31.13 -22.96
CA ALA A 403 -4.26 32.14 -21.98
C ALA A 403 -5.02 31.55 -20.77
N ASP A 404 -5.64 30.38 -20.94
CA ASP A 404 -6.43 29.69 -19.92
C ASP A 404 -5.61 28.70 -19.09
N GLY A 405 -4.29 28.62 -19.25
CA GLY A 405 -3.42 27.64 -18.59
C GLY A 405 -3.62 26.19 -19.06
N CYS A 406 -4.77 25.89 -19.66
CA CYS A 406 -5.14 24.61 -20.25
C CYS A 406 -4.54 24.49 -21.65
N PHE A 407 -3.86 23.38 -21.98
CA PHE A 407 -3.60 23.09 -23.38
C PHE A 407 -4.90 22.61 -24.03
N GLY A 408 -5.08 22.91 -25.32
CA GLY A 408 -6.18 22.31 -26.06
C GLY A 408 -5.93 20.80 -26.16
N THR A 409 -7.00 20.00 -26.14
CA THR A 409 -7.02 18.53 -26.06
C THR A 409 -6.09 17.76 -27.02
N ALA A 410 -5.60 18.39 -28.09
CA ALA A 410 -4.65 17.81 -29.03
C ALA A 410 -3.16 18.06 -28.64
N ASN A 411 -2.86 19.15 -27.94
CA ASN A 411 -1.50 19.55 -27.57
C ASN A 411 -1.08 19.06 -26.18
N ASP A 412 -2.02 18.78 -25.27
CA ASP A 412 -1.73 18.20 -23.93
C ASP A 412 -0.86 16.94 -24.02
N ARG A 413 -1.10 16.14 -25.08
CA ARG A 413 -0.42 14.87 -25.33
C ARG A 413 1.09 15.00 -25.49
N TYR A 414 1.59 16.15 -25.94
CA TYR A 414 3.00 16.33 -26.28
C TYR A 414 3.82 17.01 -25.17
N CYS A 415 3.17 17.53 -24.12
CA CYS A 415 3.82 18.27 -23.05
C CYS A 415 3.92 17.49 -21.73
N SER A 416 3.31 16.29 -21.66
CA SER A 416 3.36 15.41 -20.50
C SER A 416 4.57 14.48 -20.55
N TRP A 417 5.25 14.38 -19.40
CA TRP A 417 6.47 13.61 -19.23
C TRP A 417 6.33 12.65 -18.06
N ARG A 418 6.88 11.45 -18.19
CA ARG A 418 7.08 10.48 -17.13
C ARG A 418 8.56 10.37 -16.83
N LEU A 419 8.90 10.39 -15.56
CA LEU A 419 10.25 10.11 -15.08
C LEU A 419 10.31 8.62 -14.73
N ARG A 420 11.28 7.89 -15.27
CA ARG A 420 11.58 6.53 -14.85
C ARG A 420 12.94 6.53 -14.15
N ALA A 421 13.04 5.85 -13.01
CA ALA A 421 14.35 5.60 -12.41
C ALA A 421 15.20 4.82 -13.42
N TYR A 422 16.44 5.25 -13.62
CA TYR A 422 17.40 4.47 -14.38
C TYR A 422 17.89 3.34 -13.46
N GLU A 423 17.31 2.16 -13.60
CA GLU A 423 17.75 0.98 -12.87
C GLU A 423 19.05 0.49 -13.50
N ASP A 424 20.15 0.60 -12.75
CA ASP A 424 21.46 0.10 -13.18
C ASP A 424 21.36 -1.43 -13.33
N GLU A 425 21.43 -1.94 -14.57
CA GLU A 425 21.32 -3.39 -14.83
C GLU A 425 22.38 -4.17 -14.06
N ASP A 426 23.51 -3.56 -13.65
CA ASP A 426 24.54 -4.21 -12.84
C ASP A 426 24.11 -4.49 -11.39
N LEU A 427 23.21 -3.69 -10.80
CA LEU A 427 22.58 -4.01 -9.51
C LEU A 427 21.61 -5.20 -9.64
N ASN A 428 20.97 -5.34 -10.80
CA ASN A 428 20.09 -6.47 -11.11
C ASN A 428 20.87 -7.70 -11.64
N ASN A 429 22.05 -7.57 -12.25
CA ASN A 429 22.86 -8.67 -12.77
C ASN A 429 23.68 -9.37 -11.67
N ALA A 430 23.93 -8.70 -10.55
CA ALA A 430 24.28 -9.37 -9.30
C ALA A 430 23.15 -10.30 -8.78
N GLU A 431 21.90 -10.07 -9.21
CA GLU A 431 20.73 -10.91 -8.92
C GLU A 431 20.31 -11.83 -10.08
N SER A 432 20.69 -11.55 -11.32
CA SER A 432 20.17 -12.21 -12.54
C SER A 432 21.10 -13.24 -13.18
N ASP A 433 22.28 -13.52 -12.60
CA ASP A 433 23.22 -14.52 -13.14
C ASP A 433 22.61 -15.95 -13.11
N SER A 434 21.98 -16.27 -14.24
CA SER A 434 21.05 -17.38 -14.52
C SER A 434 21.66 -18.78 -14.48
N SER A 435 22.91 -18.91 -14.00
CA SER A 435 23.55 -20.20 -13.76
C SER A 435 23.32 -20.77 -12.35
N ARG A 436 22.60 -20.06 -11.47
CA ARG A 436 22.14 -20.57 -10.15
C ARG A 436 20.72 -21.14 -10.10
N SER A 437 19.94 -21.06 -11.19
CA SER A 437 18.49 -21.39 -11.17
C SER A 437 18.14 -22.89 -11.07
N VAL A 438 19.12 -23.80 -11.05
CA VAL A 438 18.90 -25.25 -10.88
C VAL A 438 19.26 -25.75 -9.45
N TYR A 439 19.74 -24.89 -8.55
CA TYR A 439 20.17 -25.30 -7.19
C TYR A 439 19.21 -24.91 -6.04
N CYS A 440 18.07 -24.24 -6.31
CA CYS A 440 17.24 -23.64 -5.24
C CYS A 440 16.22 -24.56 -4.55
N GLU A 441 15.97 -25.80 -5.00
CA GLU A 441 14.97 -26.63 -4.31
C GLU A 441 15.51 -27.36 -3.07
N SER A 442 16.83 -27.51 -2.93
CA SER A 442 17.43 -28.37 -1.89
C SER A 442 18.39 -27.70 -0.90
N ASN A 443 18.98 -26.53 -1.20
CA ASN A 443 20.07 -25.97 -0.39
C ASN A 443 19.77 -24.70 0.43
N CYS A 444 18.60 -24.05 0.30
CA CYS A 444 18.27 -22.87 1.11
C CYS A 444 18.17 -23.16 2.62
N ILE A 445 18.04 -24.43 3.02
CA ILE A 445 17.98 -24.85 4.43
C ILE A 445 19.39 -25.05 5.03
N ALA A 446 20.42 -25.31 4.20
CA ALA A 446 21.74 -25.73 4.67
C ALA A 446 22.76 -24.60 4.83
N MET A 447 22.44 -23.37 4.39
CA MET A 447 23.36 -22.22 4.40
C MET A 447 22.88 -21.02 5.22
N MET A 448 21.96 -21.21 6.17
CA MET A 448 21.67 -20.17 7.17
C MET A 448 22.68 -20.28 8.33
N PRO A 449 23.69 -19.39 8.45
CA PRO A 449 24.42 -19.27 9.70
C PRO A 449 23.43 -18.78 10.77
N SER A 450 23.63 -19.21 12.02
CA SER A 450 22.81 -18.84 13.18
C SER A 450 22.47 -17.34 13.19
N ILE A 451 21.20 -17.01 12.97
CA ILE A 451 20.69 -15.65 12.76
C ILE A 451 20.41 -15.00 14.13
N PRO A 452 20.87 -13.75 14.38
CA PRO A 452 20.63 -13.04 15.64
C PRO A 452 19.28 -12.28 15.65
N GLU A 453 18.58 -12.36 16.80
CA GLU A 453 17.15 -12.09 17.10
C GLU A 453 16.52 -10.72 16.75
N SER A 454 17.07 -9.92 15.83
CA SER A 454 16.64 -8.52 15.61
C SER A 454 15.56 -8.33 14.53
N ALA A 455 14.87 -7.18 14.54
CA ALA A 455 13.81 -6.80 13.60
C ALA A 455 14.20 -6.79 12.09
N CYS A 456 15.48 -6.98 11.75
CA CYS A 456 15.91 -7.21 10.35
C CYS A 456 15.42 -8.57 9.83
N GLU A 457 15.23 -9.56 10.71
CA GLU A 457 14.75 -10.90 10.35
C GLU A 457 13.39 -10.85 9.66
N PHE A 458 12.51 -9.94 10.13
CA PHE A 458 11.13 -9.89 9.68
C PHE A 458 10.95 -9.14 8.36
N ALA A 459 11.70 -8.04 8.13
CA ALA A 459 11.66 -7.31 6.86
C ALA A 459 12.22 -8.17 5.70
N ALA A 460 13.30 -8.90 5.92
CA ALA A 460 13.84 -9.82 4.93
C ALA A 460 12.85 -10.95 4.60
N LEU A 461 12.18 -11.49 5.63
CA LEU A 461 11.16 -12.53 5.45
C LEU A 461 9.95 -12.00 4.66
N GLU A 462 9.55 -10.74 4.88
CA GLU A 462 8.48 -10.09 4.13
C GLU A 462 8.81 -9.99 2.64
N LEU A 463 9.99 -9.48 2.31
CA LEU A 463 10.46 -9.36 0.93
C LEU A 463 10.49 -10.72 0.22
N VAL A 464 11.02 -11.76 0.88
CA VAL A 464 11.07 -13.12 0.33
C VAL A 464 9.66 -13.68 0.08
N ILE A 465 8.73 -13.48 1.01
CA ILE A 465 7.35 -13.97 0.86
C ILE A 465 6.63 -13.21 -0.25
N ARG A 466 6.81 -11.89 -0.36
CA ARG A 466 6.22 -11.08 -1.44
C ARG A 466 6.73 -11.52 -2.80
N ASN A 467 8.04 -11.65 -2.96
CA ASN A 467 8.64 -12.14 -4.21
C ASN A 467 8.19 -13.56 -4.56
N LEU A 468 8.08 -14.46 -3.58
CA LEU A 468 7.58 -15.82 -3.79
C LEU A 468 6.11 -15.83 -4.22
N TYR A 469 5.29 -14.96 -3.61
CA TYR A 469 3.87 -14.84 -3.94
C TYR A 469 3.68 -14.29 -5.37
N GLU A 470 4.43 -13.25 -5.75
CA GLU A 470 4.39 -12.66 -7.09
C GLU A 470 4.90 -13.63 -8.17
N SER A 471 6.07 -14.26 -7.96
CA SER A 471 6.66 -15.20 -8.92
C SER A 471 5.84 -16.48 -9.12
N SER A 472 5.01 -16.86 -8.15
CA SER A 472 4.13 -18.03 -8.23
C SER A 472 2.75 -17.71 -8.82
N ASN A 473 2.55 -16.53 -9.42
CA ASN A 473 1.26 -16.04 -9.90
C ASN A 473 0.18 -16.05 -8.81
N SER A 474 0.54 -15.58 -7.60
CA SER A 474 -0.34 -15.52 -6.43
C SER A 474 -0.79 -16.89 -5.90
N ASP A 475 0.02 -17.94 -6.08
CA ASP A 475 -0.23 -19.27 -5.50
C ASP A 475 0.16 -19.29 -4.02
N LEU A 476 -0.85 -19.21 -3.15
CA LEU A 476 -0.68 -19.28 -1.70
C LEU A 476 -0.10 -20.62 -1.22
N GLY A 477 -0.25 -21.69 -2.02
CA GLY A 477 0.33 -23.00 -1.75
C GLY A 477 1.85 -22.98 -1.75
N ALA A 478 2.47 -22.27 -2.70
CA ALA A 478 3.92 -22.09 -2.74
C ALA A 478 4.44 -21.39 -1.48
N VAL A 479 3.77 -20.31 -1.07
CA VAL A 479 4.10 -19.56 0.16
C VAL A 479 3.95 -20.43 1.39
N VAL A 480 2.84 -21.16 1.55
CA VAL A 480 2.64 -22.03 2.73
C VAL A 480 3.66 -23.16 2.78
N ASN A 481 4.08 -23.71 1.64
CA ASN A 481 5.16 -24.70 1.59
C ASN A 481 6.51 -24.13 2.03
N PHE A 482 6.80 -22.87 1.69
CA PHE A 482 7.96 -22.16 2.21
C PHE A 482 7.85 -21.95 3.72
N LEU A 483 6.70 -21.46 4.22
CA LEU A 483 6.47 -21.25 5.66
C LEU A 483 6.63 -22.52 6.50
N ARG A 484 6.26 -23.69 5.94
CA ARG A 484 6.46 -25.00 6.58
C ARG A 484 7.93 -25.39 6.76
N LYS A 485 8.82 -24.85 5.93
CA LYS A 485 10.26 -25.15 5.96
C LYS A 485 11.05 -24.21 6.88
N LEU A 486 10.42 -23.17 7.42
CA LEU A 486 11.08 -22.23 8.32
C LEU A 486 11.43 -22.92 9.65
N PRO A 487 12.66 -22.67 10.18
CA PRO A 487 13.15 -23.38 11.36
C PRO A 487 12.44 -22.96 12.66
N GLU A 488 12.01 -21.69 12.75
CA GLU A 488 11.45 -21.14 13.97
C GLU A 488 9.97 -20.77 13.84
N ALA A 489 9.19 -21.12 14.86
CA ALA A 489 7.76 -20.88 14.91
C ALA A 489 7.39 -19.39 14.82
N LYS A 490 8.23 -18.48 15.35
CA LYS A 490 8.02 -17.03 15.27
C LYS A 490 8.05 -16.54 13.82
N HIS A 491 8.98 -17.04 13.01
CA HIS A 491 9.09 -16.69 11.60
C HIS A 491 7.92 -17.26 10.81
N THR A 492 7.52 -18.51 11.08
CA THR A 492 6.32 -19.09 10.45
C THR A 492 5.07 -18.27 10.75
N LEU A 493 4.85 -17.84 11.99
CA LEU A 493 3.68 -17.04 12.36
C LEU A 493 3.71 -15.65 11.75
N PHE A 494 4.85 -14.96 11.77
CA PHE A 494 4.99 -13.67 11.10
C PHE A 494 4.79 -13.80 9.59
N GLY A 495 5.35 -14.83 8.98
CA GLY A 495 5.13 -15.14 7.57
C GLY A 495 3.66 -15.42 7.23
N CYS A 496 2.89 -16.04 8.13
CA CYS A 496 1.44 -16.17 7.98
C CYS A 496 0.72 -14.81 7.96
N SER A 497 1.17 -13.81 8.73
CA SER A 497 0.58 -12.46 8.70
C SER A 497 0.84 -11.74 7.39
N ILE A 498 2.06 -11.85 6.86
CA ILE A 498 2.41 -11.28 5.55
C ILE A 498 1.58 -11.97 4.46
N ALA A 499 1.54 -13.31 4.45
CA ALA A 499 0.77 -14.07 3.48
C ALA A 499 -0.72 -13.70 3.51
N ARG A 500 -1.28 -13.42 4.69
CA ARG A 500 -2.67 -12.94 4.83
C ARG A 500 -2.86 -11.54 4.26
N SER A 501 -1.90 -10.62 4.50
CA SER A 501 -1.97 -9.26 3.93
C SER A 501 -1.95 -9.31 2.41
N LEU A 502 -1.01 -10.07 1.83
CA LEU A 502 -0.89 -10.25 0.39
C LEU A 502 -2.13 -10.92 -0.23
N ASP A 503 -2.69 -11.93 0.42
CA ASP A 503 -3.95 -12.56 -0.02
C ASP A 503 -5.13 -11.57 0.02
N ASN A 504 -5.19 -10.70 1.03
CA ASN A 504 -6.22 -9.67 1.13
C ASN A 504 -6.04 -8.54 0.09
N GLU A 505 -4.80 -8.16 -0.21
CA GLU A 505 -4.47 -7.22 -1.28
C GLU A 505 -4.87 -7.79 -2.65
N ALA A 506 -4.51 -9.05 -2.92
CA ALA A 506 -4.89 -9.75 -4.13
C ALA A 506 -6.41 -9.92 -4.25
N ALA A 507 -7.12 -10.10 -3.14
CA ALA A 507 -8.58 -10.21 -3.12
C ALA A 507 -9.31 -8.93 -3.56
N LYS A 508 -8.66 -7.76 -3.51
CA LYS A 508 -9.22 -6.52 -4.06
C LYS A 508 -9.22 -6.54 -5.60
N SER A 509 -8.35 -7.34 -6.22
CA SER A 509 -8.47 -7.65 -7.65
C SER A 509 -9.70 -8.53 -7.85
N SER A 510 -10.51 -8.26 -8.88
CA SER A 510 -11.79 -8.93 -9.16
C SER A 510 -11.69 -10.42 -9.52
N THR A 511 -10.52 -11.04 -9.34
CA THR A 511 -10.27 -12.43 -9.70
C THR A 511 -10.63 -13.39 -8.55
N PRO A 512 -11.45 -14.43 -8.79
CA PRO A 512 -11.83 -15.40 -7.76
C PRO A 512 -10.61 -16.21 -7.29
N ARG A 513 -10.39 -16.23 -5.97
CA ARG A 513 -9.23 -16.87 -5.32
C ARG A 513 -9.34 -18.39 -5.37
N ARG A 514 -8.34 -19.09 -5.93
CA ARG A 514 -8.33 -20.56 -6.04
C ARG A 514 -7.92 -21.30 -4.75
N ASP A 515 -7.18 -20.63 -3.87
CA ASP A 515 -6.47 -21.26 -2.74
C ASP A 515 -6.81 -20.67 -1.36
N SER A 516 -8.01 -20.09 -1.22
CA SER A 516 -8.41 -19.32 -0.02
C SER A 516 -8.37 -20.12 1.29
N LEU A 517 -8.45 -21.45 1.24
CA LEU A 517 -8.50 -22.32 2.41
C LEU A 517 -7.14 -22.86 2.87
N ILE A 518 -6.07 -22.71 2.09
CA ILE A 518 -4.75 -23.25 2.44
C ILE A 518 -4.23 -22.60 3.73
N LEU A 519 -4.31 -21.27 3.83
CA LEU A 519 -3.83 -20.53 4.98
C LEU A 519 -4.65 -20.79 6.26
N PRO A 520 -6.01 -20.79 6.25
CA PRO A 520 -6.80 -21.23 7.40
C PRO A 520 -6.41 -22.61 7.92
N ILE A 521 -6.26 -23.60 7.03
CA ILE A 521 -5.89 -24.97 7.41
C ILE A 521 -4.49 -25.00 8.02
N PHE A 522 -3.55 -24.27 7.43
CA PHE A 522 -2.20 -24.18 7.92
C PHE A 522 -2.12 -23.53 9.31
N VAL A 523 -2.79 -22.39 9.51
CA VAL A 523 -2.82 -21.69 10.80
C VAL A 523 -3.50 -22.54 11.88
N HIS A 524 -4.59 -23.24 11.56
CA HIS A 524 -5.20 -24.19 12.50
C HIS A 524 -4.23 -25.31 12.89
N ALA A 525 -3.55 -25.93 11.91
CA ALA A 525 -2.56 -26.97 12.17
C ALA A 525 -1.41 -26.45 13.06
N LEU A 526 -0.93 -25.22 12.82
CA LEU A 526 0.07 -24.56 13.68
C LEU A 526 -0.46 -24.35 15.10
N ALA A 527 -1.68 -23.82 15.26
CA ALA A 527 -2.28 -23.59 16.56
C ALA A 527 -2.44 -24.87 17.40
N THR A 528 -2.51 -26.04 16.76
CA THR A 528 -2.54 -27.33 17.47
C THR A 528 -1.16 -27.85 17.86
N ARG A 529 -0.11 -27.54 17.08
CA ARG A 529 1.24 -28.13 17.20
C ARG A 529 2.25 -27.27 17.95
N LEU A 530 2.07 -25.95 17.98
CA LEU A 530 3.07 -25.03 18.53
C LEU A 530 3.18 -25.08 20.07
N PRO A 531 4.35 -24.72 20.64
CA PRO A 531 4.55 -24.54 22.08
C PRO A 531 3.63 -23.45 22.66
N ARG A 532 3.42 -23.44 24.00
CA ARG A 532 2.43 -22.56 24.67
C ARG A 532 2.50 -21.09 24.25
N ASP A 533 3.69 -20.52 24.13
CA ASP A 533 3.86 -19.08 23.89
C ASP A 533 3.45 -18.70 22.46
N SER A 534 3.94 -19.43 21.45
CA SER A 534 3.55 -19.23 20.04
C SER A 534 2.15 -19.73 19.72
N LYS A 535 1.63 -20.68 20.51
CA LYS A 535 0.28 -21.23 20.36
C LYS A 535 -0.79 -20.19 20.63
N LEU A 536 -0.59 -19.28 21.60
CA LEU A 536 -1.56 -18.23 21.89
C LEU A 536 -1.72 -17.29 20.67
N LEU A 537 -0.62 -16.90 20.05
CA LEU A 537 -0.62 -16.04 18.87
C LEU A 537 -1.28 -16.74 17.66
N ALA A 538 -0.94 -18.01 17.42
CA ALA A 538 -1.58 -18.82 16.38
C ALA A 538 -3.10 -18.96 16.62
N GLN A 539 -3.53 -19.12 17.87
CA GLN A 539 -4.94 -19.15 18.25
C GLN A 539 -5.64 -17.79 18.06
N GLN A 540 -4.94 -16.69 18.30
CA GLN A 540 -5.45 -15.35 17.99
C GLN A 540 -5.65 -15.18 16.48
N TYR A 541 -4.67 -15.54 15.66
CA TYR A 541 -4.81 -15.52 14.20
C TYR A 541 -5.98 -16.39 13.75
N TRP A 542 -6.08 -17.61 14.27
CA TRP A 542 -7.20 -18.52 14.00
C TRP A 542 -8.56 -17.88 14.34
N ARG A 543 -8.66 -17.18 15.48
CA ARG A 543 -9.91 -16.55 15.92
C ARG A 543 -10.26 -15.29 15.14
N HIS A 544 -9.29 -14.46 14.80
CA HIS A 544 -9.54 -13.11 14.28
C HIS A 544 -9.48 -13.02 12.75
N TRP A 545 -8.70 -13.87 12.07
CA TRP A 545 -8.50 -13.71 10.63
C TRP A 545 -9.53 -14.43 9.78
N PHE A 546 -10.07 -15.54 10.27
CA PHE A 546 -10.91 -16.44 9.47
C PHE A 546 -12.38 -16.35 9.86
N SER A 547 -13.24 -16.43 8.85
CA SER A 547 -14.67 -16.37 9.03
C SER A 547 -15.20 -17.62 9.76
N PRO A 548 -16.41 -17.56 10.35
CA PRO A 548 -17.03 -18.73 10.96
C PRO A 548 -17.21 -19.90 9.98
N VAL A 549 -17.44 -19.60 8.69
CA VAL A 549 -17.57 -20.60 7.62
C VAL A 549 -16.23 -21.27 7.33
N GLU A 550 -15.16 -20.50 7.14
CA GLU A 550 -13.81 -21.06 6.93
C GLU A 550 -13.43 -21.97 8.10
N LYS A 551 -13.68 -21.53 9.33
CA LYS A 551 -13.46 -22.35 10.54
C LYS A 551 -14.25 -23.64 10.50
N ALA A 552 -15.53 -23.60 10.14
CA ALA A 552 -16.36 -24.79 10.03
C ALA A 552 -15.86 -25.77 8.96
N ILE A 553 -15.37 -25.27 7.81
CA ILE A 553 -14.75 -26.11 6.77
C ILE A 553 -13.53 -26.84 7.36
N VAL A 554 -12.60 -26.11 7.97
CA VAL A 554 -11.35 -26.68 8.52
C VAL A 554 -11.62 -27.66 9.66
N LEU A 555 -12.61 -27.37 10.50
CA LEU A 555 -13.01 -28.25 11.61
C LEU A 555 -13.88 -29.44 11.17
N GLY A 556 -14.29 -29.48 9.89
CA GLY A 556 -15.16 -30.53 9.36
C GLY A 556 -16.59 -30.47 9.92
N HIS A 557 -17.06 -29.29 10.31
CA HIS A 557 -18.44 -29.07 10.73
C HIS A 557 -19.40 -29.12 9.53
N GLY A 558 -20.68 -29.38 9.79
CA GLY A 558 -21.73 -29.34 8.78
C GLY A 558 -22.04 -27.90 8.36
N LEU A 559 -22.11 -27.68 7.04
CA LEU A 559 -22.45 -26.39 6.44
C LEU A 559 -23.69 -26.51 5.57
N VAL A 560 -24.47 -25.45 5.52
CA VAL A 560 -25.64 -25.34 4.65
C VAL A 560 -25.23 -24.59 3.39
N LEU A 561 -25.47 -25.21 2.24
CA LEU A 561 -25.24 -24.63 0.92
C LEU A 561 -26.49 -23.89 0.48
N THR A 562 -26.38 -22.56 0.37
CA THR A 562 -27.49 -21.68 -0.06
C THR A 562 -27.15 -20.99 -1.37
N SER A 563 -28.01 -21.04 -2.36
CA SER A 563 -27.82 -20.26 -3.58
C SER A 563 -28.24 -18.80 -3.37
N ASN A 564 -27.84 -17.91 -4.29
CA ASN A 564 -28.29 -16.52 -4.31
C ASN A 564 -29.82 -16.37 -4.41
N SER A 565 -30.55 -17.37 -4.92
CA SER A 565 -32.02 -17.38 -4.96
C SER A 565 -32.67 -17.90 -3.67
N ALA A 566 -31.89 -18.02 -2.59
CA ALA A 566 -32.29 -18.59 -1.31
C ALA A 566 -32.81 -20.04 -1.42
N THR A 567 -32.20 -20.83 -2.31
CA THR A 567 -32.43 -22.28 -2.37
C THR A 567 -31.40 -23.02 -1.54
N TYR A 568 -31.83 -24.02 -0.77
CA TYR A 568 -30.99 -24.86 0.06
C TYR A 568 -30.67 -26.17 -0.64
N LEU A 569 -29.41 -26.63 -0.60
CA LEU A 569 -29.02 -27.94 -1.12
C LEU A 569 -29.29 -29.03 -0.09
N LEU A 570 -30.04 -30.08 -0.46
CA LEU A 570 -30.42 -31.17 0.44
C LEU A 570 -30.20 -32.54 -0.23
N SER A 571 -29.69 -33.49 0.54
CA SER A 571 -29.71 -34.90 0.17
C SER A 571 -31.09 -35.48 0.44
N SER A 572 -31.73 -36.05 -0.57
CA SER A 572 -33.09 -36.57 -0.43
C SER A 572 -33.17 -37.79 0.49
N GLU A 573 -34.28 -37.93 1.24
CA GLU A 573 -34.59 -39.15 1.99
C GLU A 573 -34.63 -40.39 1.08
N ASN A 574 -34.50 -41.59 1.66
CA ASN A 574 -34.52 -42.90 0.96
C ASN A 574 -35.64 -43.09 -0.08
N LYS A 575 -36.73 -42.31 -0.01
CA LYS A 575 -37.88 -42.42 -0.91
C LYS A 575 -37.58 -42.01 -2.36
N PHE A 576 -36.48 -41.31 -2.61
CA PHE A 576 -36.10 -40.82 -3.94
C PHE A 576 -34.80 -41.45 -4.47
N MET A 577 -34.39 -42.59 -3.92
CA MET A 577 -33.23 -43.33 -4.43
C MET A 577 -33.50 -43.80 -5.87
N PHE A 578 -32.53 -43.57 -6.77
CA PHE A 578 -32.56 -44.18 -8.10
C PHE A 578 -32.24 -45.68 -8.03
N ASP A 579 -31.30 -46.04 -7.15
CA ASP A 579 -30.95 -47.41 -6.78
C ASP A 579 -30.47 -47.44 -5.32
N GLU A 580 -30.08 -48.62 -4.80
CA GLU A 580 -29.61 -48.79 -3.40
C GLU A 580 -28.39 -47.94 -3.04
N THR A 581 -27.73 -47.31 -4.02
CA THR A 581 -26.43 -46.65 -3.88
C THR A 581 -26.41 -45.20 -4.33
N ILE A 582 -27.43 -44.71 -5.06
CA ILE A 582 -27.45 -43.39 -5.71
C ILE A 582 -28.75 -42.63 -5.37
N ARG A 583 -28.59 -41.39 -4.90
CA ARG A 583 -29.68 -40.44 -4.58
C ARG A 583 -29.55 -39.14 -5.36
N PRO A 584 -30.65 -38.47 -5.75
CA PRO A 584 -30.57 -37.12 -6.25
C PRO A 584 -30.22 -36.13 -5.15
N VAL A 585 -29.38 -35.14 -5.48
CA VAL A 585 -29.26 -33.91 -4.70
C VAL A 585 -30.35 -32.95 -5.17
N ILE A 586 -31.23 -32.57 -4.25
CA ILE A 586 -32.35 -31.66 -4.55
C ILE A 586 -32.06 -30.26 -4.00
N THR A 587 -32.69 -29.27 -4.60
CA THR A 587 -32.69 -27.89 -4.07
C THR A 587 -34.08 -27.53 -3.56
N TRP A 588 -34.14 -26.94 -2.37
CA TRP A 588 -35.37 -26.48 -1.73
C TRP A 588 -35.44 -24.95 -1.79
N SER A 589 -36.42 -24.39 -2.51
CA SER A 589 -36.59 -22.94 -2.57
C SER A 589 -37.25 -22.41 -1.31
N GLY A 590 -36.53 -21.64 -0.49
CA GLY A 590 -37.09 -20.97 0.68
C GLY A 590 -38.00 -19.79 0.36
N ASN A 591 -38.23 -19.46 -0.92
CA ASN A 591 -38.81 -18.19 -1.31
C ASN A 591 -40.33 -18.27 -1.62
N ASN A 592 -41.11 -17.59 -0.79
CA ASN A 592 -42.57 -17.43 -0.80
C ASN A 592 -43.10 -16.40 -1.82
N SER A 593 -42.32 -15.99 -2.84
CA SER A 593 -42.63 -14.79 -3.64
C SER A 593 -43.78 -14.94 -4.65
N LYS A 594 -44.26 -16.15 -4.94
CA LYS A 594 -45.48 -16.32 -5.74
C LYS A 594 -46.70 -16.20 -4.82
N ARG A 595 -47.27 -14.99 -4.72
CA ARG A 595 -48.67 -14.79 -4.30
C ARG A 595 -49.51 -15.84 -5.02
N SER A 596 -50.06 -16.79 -4.26
CA SER A 596 -51.10 -17.68 -4.76
C SER A 596 -52.16 -16.80 -5.43
N ARG A 597 -52.44 -17.03 -6.71
CA ARG A 597 -53.50 -16.32 -7.46
C ARG A 597 -54.88 -16.44 -6.80
N LEU A 598 -55.02 -17.30 -5.79
CA LEU A 598 -56.26 -17.62 -5.09
C LEU A 598 -56.38 -17.02 -3.68
N GLY A 599 -55.46 -16.15 -3.24
CA GLY A 599 -55.61 -15.38 -1.99
C GLY A 599 -55.68 -16.19 -0.69
N ARG A 600 -55.43 -17.51 -0.74
CA ARG A 600 -55.35 -18.33 0.48
C ARG A 600 -53.95 -18.21 1.08
N PRO A 601 -53.82 -17.95 2.40
CA PRO A 601 -52.54 -18.02 3.09
C PRO A 601 -52.01 -19.46 2.98
N LYS A 602 -50.92 -19.67 2.23
CA LYS A 602 -50.19 -20.93 2.27
C LYS A 602 -49.55 -21.01 3.66
N ARG A 603 -49.96 -21.98 4.49
CA ARG A 603 -49.13 -22.52 5.57
C ARG A 603 -47.98 -23.28 4.92
N ASN A 604 -47.02 -22.56 4.38
CA ASN A 604 -45.70 -23.14 4.12
C ASN A 604 -44.80 -22.45 5.12
N ASP A 605 -44.50 -23.17 6.20
CA ASP A 605 -43.45 -22.78 7.14
C ASP A 605 -42.18 -22.57 6.30
N ASP A 606 -41.58 -21.38 6.42
CA ASP A 606 -40.29 -21.07 5.82
C ASP A 606 -39.25 -22.01 6.45
N TRP A 607 -39.10 -23.20 5.87
CA TRP A 607 -38.14 -24.18 6.36
C TRP A 607 -36.74 -23.64 6.10
N ILE A 608 -36.06 -23.25 7.18
CA ILE A 608 -34.67 -22.85 7.20
C ILE A 608 -33.90 -23.96 7.93
N PRO A 609 -32.88 -24.57 7.30
CA PRO A 609 -32.13 -25.64 7.91
C PRO A 609 -31.53 -25.27 9.27
N THR A 610 -31.87 -26.07 10.27
CA THR A 610 -31.34 -26.03 11.64
C THR A 610 -30.19 -27.01 11.82
N THR A 611 -29.58 -26.99 12.99
CA THR A 611 -28.56 -27.98 13.39
C THR A 611 -29.09 -29.42 13.42
N GLU A 612 -30.40 -29.62 13.51
CA GLU A 612 -31.05 -30.94 13.50
C GLU A 612 -31.29 -31.47 12.07
N ASP A 613 -31.33 -30.58 11.07
CA ASP A 613 -31.56 -30.93 9.67
C ASP A 613 -30.29 -31.47 8.99
N LEU A 614 -29.81 -32.63 9.45
CA LEU A 614 -28.54 -33.23 9.01
C LEU A 614 -28.47 -33.52 7.49
N GLU A 615 -29.62 -33.64 6.81
CA GLU A 615 -29.71 -33.85 5.36
C GLU A 615 -29.37 -32.61 4.53
N ALA A 616 -29.56 -31.42 5.12
CA ALA A 616 -29.21 -30.13 4.51
C ALA A 616 -27.76 -29.72 4.78
N GLN A 617 -27.07 -30.45 5.65
CA GLN A 617 -25.71 -30.16 6.07
C GLN A 617 -24.70 -30.97 5.28
N TRP A 618 -23.64 -30.29 4.84
CA TRP A 618 -22.58 -30.82 4.00
C TRP A 618 -21.22 -30.58 4.65
N ARG A 619 -20.37 -31.59 4.64
CA ARG A 619 -18.98 -31.53 5.12
C ARG A 619 -18.04 -31.49 3.92
N PHE A 620 -17.07 -30.60 3.98
CA PHE A 620 -16.00 -30.52 3.00
C PHE A 620 -14.79 -31.30 3.51
N VAL A 621 -14.47 -32.40 2.83
CA VAL A 621 -13.36 -33.28 3.20
C VAL A 621 -12.22 -33.06 2.20
N PRO A 622 -11.03 -32.60 2.64
CA PRO A 622 -9.88 -32.45 1.76
C PRO A 622 -9.58 -33.74 1.00
N ALA A 623 -9.36 -33.61 -0.30
CA ALA A 623 -9.08 -34.71 -1.21
C ALA A 623 -7.60 -34.79 -1.62
N ASP A 624 -6.86 -33.71 -1.43
CA ASP A 624 -5.42 -33.60 -1.66
C ASP A 624 -4.69 -33.07 -0.41
N SER A 625 -3.36 -33.22 -0.40
CA SER A 625 -2.51 -32.77 0.70
C SER A 625 -2.40 -31.26 0.83
N MET A 626 -2.70 -30.53 -0.25
CA MET A 626 -2.72 -29.07 -0.27
C MET A 626 -4.06 -28.49 0.19
N CYS A 627 -5.09 -29.33 0.33
CA CYS A 627 -6.46 -28.93 0.63
C CYS A 627 -7.02 -27.90 -0.37
N THR A 628 -6.62 -28.04 -1.63
CA THR A 628 -7.13 -27.25 -2.76
C THR A 628 -8.38 -27.87 -3.36
N ARG A 629 -8.54 -29.19 -3.19
CA ARG A 629 -9.70 -29.95 -3.68
C ARG A 629 -10.41 -30.65 -2.55
N PHE A 630 -11.73 -30.69 -2.64
CA PHE A 630 -12.61 -31.23 -1.61
C PHE A 630 -13.57 -32.27 -2.18
N ARG A 631 -13.84 -33.29 -1.39
CA ARG A 631 -15.03 -34.14 -1.51
C ARG A 631 -16.13 -33.51 -0.66
N ILE A 632 -17.31 -33.35 -1.23
CA ILE A 632 -18.48 -32.85 -0.51
C ILE A 632 -19.27 -34.07 -0.05
N VAL A 633 -19.41 -34.21 1.26
CA VAL A 633 -20.01 -35.39 1.91
C VAL A 633 -21.24 -34.94 2.68
N ASN A 634 -22.35 -35.67 2.58
CA ASN A 634 -23.53 -35.33 3.37
C ASN A 634 -23.28 -35.63 4.87
N TYR A 635 -23.74 -34.75 5.76
CA TYR A 635 -23.49 -34.91 7.19
C TYR A 635 -24.27 -36.09 7.81
N ARG A 636 -25.53 -36.32 7.37
CA ARG A 636 -26.33 -37.49 7.77
C ARG A 636 -25.78 -38.79 7.21
N TYR A 637 -25.25 -38.74 5.98
CA TYR A 637 -24.75 -39.91 5.25
C TYR A 637 -23.24 -39.76 4.97
N PRO A 638 -22.36 -40.02 5.96
CA PRO A 638 -20.93 -39.72 5.84
C PRO A 638 -20.16 -40.62 4.87
N ASN A 639 -20.77 -41.70 4.40
CA ASN A 639 -20.20 -42.61 3.38
C ASN A 639 -20.62 -42.23 1.95
N GLU A 640 -21.40 -41.16 1.83
CA GLU A 640 -22.14 -40.76 0.65
C GLU A 640 -21.55 -39.42 0.18
N GLU A 641 -20.87 -39.45 -0.96
CA GLU A 641 -20.19 -38.29 -1.53
C GLU A 641 -21.02 -37.72 -2.68
N MET A 642 -20.90 -36.41 -2.91
CA MET A 642 -21.57 -35.73 -4.01
C MET A 642 -20.81 -35.97 -5.32
N TYR A 643 -21.51 -36.52 -6.31
CA TYR A 643 -21.05 -36.76 -7.67
C TYR A 643 -21.93 -36.02 -8.67
N PHE A 644 -21.42 -35.83 -9.88
CA PHE A 644 -22.25 -35.48 -11.03
C PHE A 644 -22.29 -36.67 -11.98
N THR A 645 -23.42 -36.86 -12.66
CA THR A 645 -23.49 -37.81 -13.77
C THR A 645 -23.73 -37.06 -15.06
N ARG A 646 -23.02 -37.49 -16.10
CA ARG A 646 -23.18 -36.96 -17.44
C ARG A 646 -24.08 -37.90 -18.22
N ARG A 647 -25.33 -37.49 -18.46
CA ARG A 647 -26.23 -38.26 -19.30
C ARG A 647 -25.89 -37.99 -20.77
N ARG A 648 -25.33 -38.97 -21.49
CA ARG A 648 -25.26 -38.91 -22.96
C ARG A 648 -26.65 -39.22 -23.53
N GLY A 649 -27.45 -38.18 -23.78
CA GLY A 649 -28.66 -38.32 -24.56
C GLY A 649 -28.32 -38.77 -25.98
N TRP A 650 -28.99 -39.81 -26.48
CA TRP A 650 -28.63 -40.41 -27.78
C TRP A 650 -28.91 -39.52 -28.99
N ASN A 651 -29.61 -38.37 -28.87
CA ASN A 651 -29.96 -37.52 -30.03
C ASN A 651 -30.23 -36.01 -29.74
N CYS A 652 -29.86 -35.45 -28.57
CA CYS A 652 -29.99 -33.99 -28.34
C CYS A 652 -28.75 -33.44 -27.61
N GLU A 653 -28.18 -32.34 -28.11
CA GLU A 653 -26.99 -31.64 -27.56
C GLU A 653 -27.24 -30.94 -26.20
N ILE A 654 -28.41 -31.13 -25.57
CA ILE A 654 -28.68 -30.61 -24.23
C ILE A 654 -28.12 -31.59 -23.21
N LEU A 655 -26.86 -31.37 -22.82
CA LEU A 655 -26.20 -32.03 -21.70
C LEU A 655 -26.79 -31.54 -20.37
N SER A 656 -27.92 -32.10 -19.93
CA SER A 656 -28.35 -31.91 -18.53
C SER A 656 -27.47 -32.80 -17.63
N SER A 657 -26.57 -32.16 -16.90
CA SER A 657 -25.77 -32.83 -15.87
C SER A 657 -26.52 -32.72 -14.55
N GLN A 658 -26.93 -33.83 -13.97
CA GLN A 658 -27.63 -33.88 -12.68
C GLN A 658 -26.66 -34.27 -11.57
N MET A 659 -26.89 -33.74 -10.38
CA MET A 659 -26.10 -34.09 -9.19
C MET A 659 -26.73 -35.22 -8.39
N PHE A 660 -25.86 -36.11 -7.91
CA PHE A 660 -26.24 -37.27 -7.12
C PHE A 660 -25.34 -37.40 -5.90
N VAL A 661 -25.81 -38.12 -4.90
CA VAL A 661 -24.99 -38.62 -3.80
C VAL A 661 -24.85 -40.11 -4.00
N ALA A 662 -23.63 -40.64 -3.93
CA ALA A 662 -23.38 -42.08 -4.07
C ALA A 662 -22.49 -42.64 -2.97
N THR A 663 -22.69 -43.92 -2.63
CA THR A 663 -21.85 -44.58 -1.62
C THR A 663 -20.41 -44.77 -2.12
N SER A 664 -19.42 -44.48 -1.27
CA SER A 664 -17.99 -44.54 -1.60
C SER A 664 -17.49 -45.92 -2.09
N ARG A 665 -18.27 -47.00 -1.89
CA ARG A 665 -17.96 -48.34 -2.40
C ARG A 665 -17.99 -48.41 -3.94
N MET A 666 -18.88 -47.66 -4.59
CA MET A 666 -18.94 -47.56 -6.07
C MET A 666 -17.70 -46.86 -6.64
N ALA A 667 -17.20 -45.81 -5.97
CA ALA A 667 -16.12 -44.97 -6.48
C ALA A 667 -14.75 -45.67 -6.58
N LYS A 668 -14.50 -46.72 -5.79
CA LYS A 668 -13.22 -47.44 -5.80
C LYS A 668 -13.14 -48.55 -6.87
N GLY A 669 -14.26 -48.88 -7.53
CA GLY A 669 -14.38 -50.09 -8.37
C GLY A 669 -13.97 -49.96 -9.84
N SER A 670 -13.68 -48.77 -10.38
CA SER A 670 -13.59 -48.58 -11.85
C SER A 670 -12.35 -47.84 -12.38
N ASN A 671 -11.25 -47.73 -11.62
CA ASN A 671 -10.03 -46.98 -12.03
C ASN A 671 -9.19 -47.59 -13.18
N THR A 672 -9.75 -48.45 -14.04
CA THR A 672 -9.11 -48.86 -15.30
C THR A 672 -9.88 -48.33 -16.50
N PRO A 673 -9.27 -47.55 -17.42
CA PRO A 673 -9.89 -47.20 -18.68
C PRO A 673 -9.91 -48.46 -19.56
N ARG A 674 -11.05 -49.18 -19.60
CA ARG A 674 -11.27 -50.21 -20.61
C ARG A 674 -11.50 -49.54 -21.95
N SER A 675 -10.43 -49.39 -22.74
CA SER A 675 -10.55 -49.21 -24.18
C SER A 675 -10.63 -50.59 -24.85
N THR A 676 -11.36 -50.64 -25.96
CA THR A 676 -11.50 -51.71 -26.96
C THR A 676 -12.52 -52.86 -26.76
N VAL A 677 -13.54 -52.76 -27.64
CA VAL A 677 -14.23 -53.80 -28.41
C VAL A 677 -15.10 -54.82 -27.66
N LEU A 678 -16.42 -54.65 -27.78
CA LEU A 678 -17.35 -55.64 -28.34
C LEU A 678 -18.73 -54.99 -28.56
N GLN A 679 -19.10 -54.82 -29.83
CA GLN A 679 -20.50 -54.73 -30.24
C GLN A 679 -21.09 -56.14 -30.18
N GLU A 680 -22.16 -56.35 -29.42
CA GLU A 680 -23.33 -57.10 -29.91
C GLU A 680 -24.55 -56.95 -28.99
N LYS A 681 -25.65 -56.52 -29.62
CA LYS A 681 -27.09 -56.63 -29.29
C LYS A 681 -27.48 -57.14 -27.89
N VAL A 682 -28.10 -56.27 -27.09
CA VAL A 682 -29.31 -56.59 -26.29
C VAL A 682 -30.25 -55.38 -26.27
N THR A 683 -31.54 -55.68 -26.32
CA THR A 683 -32.74 -54.84 -26.43
C THR A 683 -33.10 -54.07 -25.15
N SER A 684 -33.64 -52.85 -25.36
CA SER A 684 -34.57 -52.08 -24.52
C SER A 684 -34.62 -52.36 -23.01
N GLU A 685 -33.71 -51.72 -22.27
CA GLU A 685 -33.95 -51.02 -20.99
C GLU A 685 -32.58 -50.45 -20.58
N ALA A 686 -32.50 -49.14 -20.33
CA ALA A 686 -31.23 -48.48 -20.00
C ALA A 686 -30.73 -49.02 -18.65
N SER A 687 -29.70 -49.87 -18.68
CA SER A 687 -29.08 -50.42 -17.48
C SER A 687 -28.26 -49.34 -16.75
N PRO A 688 -28.18 -49.36 -15.39
CA PRO A 688 -27.42 -48.38 -14.61
C PRO A 688 -25.93 -48.23 -14.98
N SER A 689 -25.36 -49.17 -15.75
CA SER A 689 -23.96 -49.10 -16.21
C SER A 689 -23.68 -48.04 -17.28
N ASP A 690 -24.70 -47.40 -17.86
CA ASP A 690 -24.53 -46.34 -18.85
C ASP A 690 -24.20 -44.96 -18.24
N TYR A 691 -24.30 -44.83 -16.90
CA TYR A 691 -23.91 -43.61 -16.19
C TYR A 691 -22.42 -43.64 -15.89
N GLY A 692 -21.63 -42.91 -16.67
CA GLY A 692 -20.26 -42.57 -16.28
C GLY A 692 -20.30 -41.71 -15.02
N VAL A 693 -20.06 -42.31 -13.86
CA VAL A 693 -19.91 -41.60 -12.58
C VAL A 693 -18.46 -41.11 -12.49
N CYS A 694 -18.25 -39.80 -12.60
CA CYS A 694 -16.95 -39.19 -12.37
C CYS A 694 -16.86 -38.76 -10.90
N ALA A 695 -15.80 -39.18 -10.21
CA ALA A 695 -15.51 -38.70 -8.86
C ALA A 695 -15.28 -37.19 -8.87
N ALA A 696 -16.25 -36.43 -8.37
CA ALA A 696 -16.22 -34.98 -8.41
C ALA A 696 -15.27 -34.45 -7.32
N LEU A 697 -14.07 -34.07 -7.73
CA LEU A 697 -13.20 -33.21 -6.94
C LEU A 697 -13.67 -31.76 -7.14
N TRP A 698 -13.98 -31.08 -6.04
CA TRP A 698 -14.49 -29.70 -6.05
C TRP A 698 -13.40 -28.73 -5.60
N GLU A 699 -13.22 -27.64 -6.32
CA GLU A 699 -12.46 -26.46 -5.88
C GLU A 699 -13.43 -25.45 -5.26
N LEU A 700 -13.05 -24.92 -4.10
CA LEU A 700 -13.77 -23.84 -3.41
C LEU A 700 -13.07 -22.52 -3.74
N ARG A 701 -13.74 -21.65 -4.49
CA ARG A 701 -13.20 -20.32 -4.82
C ARG A 701 -13.86 -19.24 -4.00
N ALA A 702 -13.09 -18.48 -3.23
CA ALA A 702 -13.64 -17.36 -2.46
C ALA A 702 -13.88 -16.16 -3.38
N VAL A 703 -15.12 -15.69 -3.44
CA VAL A 703 -15.54 -14.51 -4.23
C VAL A 703 -15.81 -13.31 -3.33
N GLY A 704 -16.02 -13.55 -2.03
CA GLY A 704 -16.23 -12.52 -1.03
C GLY A 704 -16.20 -13.13 0.37
N GLN A 705 -16.54 -12.33 1.38
CA GLN A 705 -16.67 -12.82 2.74
C GLN A 705 -17.85 -13.81 2.82
N ASP A 706 -17.56 -15.06 3.17
CA ASP A 706 -18.53 -16.17 3.26
C ASP A 706 -19.23 -16.57 1.94
N LEU A 707 -18.77 -16.05 0.79
CA LEU A 707 -19.30 -16.36 -0.53
C LEU A 707 -18.30 -17.19 -1.32
N PHE A 708 -18.71 -18.41 -1.70
CA PHE A 708 -17.85 -19.36 -2.39
C PHE A 708 -18.46 -19.85 -3.70
N GLU A 709 -17.62 -20.06 -4.70
CA GLU A 709 -17.98 -20.76 -5.93
C GLU A 709 -17.49 -22.20 -5.85
N LEU A 710 -18.40 -23.15 -6.06
CA LEU A 710 -18.08 -24.57 -6.19
C LEU A 710 -17.79 -24.87 -7.66
N TYR A 711 -16.51 -25.07 -7.96
CA TYR A 711 -16.03 -25.34 -9.31
C TYR A 711 -15.57 -26.79 -9.44
N CYS A 712 -15.96 -27.46 -10.53
CA CYS A 712 -15.45 -28.78 -10.87
C CYS A 712 -14.42 -28.65 -12.01
N PRO A 713 -13.11 -28.86 -11.73
CA PRO A 713 -12.06 -28.67 -12.73
C PRO A 713 -12.14 -29.66 -13.88
N GLN A 714 -12.56 -30.89 -13.58
CA GLN A 714 -12.62 -31.98 -14.55
C GLN A 714 -13.59 -31.67 -15.70
N GLU A 715 -14.69 -31.00 -15.42
CA GLU A 715 -15.72 -30.66 -16.42
C GLU A 715 -15.67 -29.19 -16.87
N LYS A 716 -14.76 -28.39 -16.31
CA LYS A 716 -14.73 -26.93 -16.47
C LYS A 716 -16.11 -26.28 -16.24
N ALA A 717 -16.78 -26.67 -15.17
CA ALA A 717 -18.18 -26.32 -14.94
C ALA A 717 -18.48 -25.98 -13.47
N TYR A 718 -19.51 -25.18 -13.28
CA TYR A 718 -19.94 -24.68 -11.97
C TYR A 718 -21.25 -25.33 -11.54
N LEU A 719 -21.46 -25.40 -10.22
CA LEU A 719 -22.71 -25.87 -9.65
C LEU A 719 -23.80 -24.80 -9.76
N CYS A 720 -24.93 -25.12 -10.38
CA CYS A 720 -26.07 -24.21 -10.55
C CYS A 720 -27.38 -24.83 -10.04
N PRO A 721 -28.31 -24.04 -9.49
CA PRO A 721 -29.69 -24.49 -9.34
C PRO A 721 -30.36 -24.58 -10.72
N SER A 722 -30.87 -25.76 -11.12
CA SER A 722 -31.67 -25.91 -12.34
C SER A 722 -33.13 -25.56 -12.06
N THR A 723 -33.75 -24.75 -12.92
CA THR A 723 -35.18 -24.42 -12.86
C THR A 723 -36.00 -25.23 -13.87
N ASP A 724 -35.65 -26.51 -14.09
CA ASP A 724 -36.48 -27.35 -14.96
C ASP A 724 -37.82 -27.63 -14.27
N GLU A 725 -38.90 -27.08 -14.86
CA GLU A 725 -40.29 -27.10 -14.40
C GLU A 725 -40.90 -28.51 -14.41
N LEU A 726 -40.47 -29.40 -13.52
CA LEU A 726 -41.07 -30.75 -13.40
C LEU A 726 -41.99 -30.92 -12.19
N ASP A 727 -41.98 -30.02 -11.20
CA ASP A 727 -43.01 -29.89 -10.16
C ASP A 727 -42.81 -28.58 -9.39
N GLU A 728 -43.90 -27.87 -9.02
CA GLU A 728 -43.90 -26.47 -8.53
C GLU A 728 -43.03 -26.17 -7.28
N HIS A 729 -42.42 -27.17 -6.66
CA HIS A 729 -41.66 -27.04 -5.41
C HIS A 729 -40.29 -27.74 -5.41
N ARG A 730 -39.83 -28.35 -6.51
CA ARG A 730 -38.59 -29.15 -6.51
C ARG A 730 -37.72 -28.87 -7.73
N CYS A 731 -36.56 -28.30 -7.48
CA CYS A 731 -35.55 -28.00 -8.49
C CYS A 731 -34.35 -28.95 -8.31
N TYR A 732 -33.75 -29.43 -9.40
CA TYR A 732 -32.55 -30.26 -9.35
C TYR A 732 -31.29 -29.38 -9.39
N ALA A 733 -30.24 -29.75 -8.66
CA ALA A 733 -28.94 -29.13 -8.87
C ALA A 733 -28.33 -29.66 -10.18
N SER A 734 -27.84 -28.76 -11.03
CA SER A 734 -27.23 -29.10 -12.31
C SER A 734 -25.85 -28.44 -12.48
N MET A 735 -25.06 -28.94 -13.44
CA MET A 735 -23.80 -28.29 -13.82
C MET A 735 -23.95 -27.54 -15.13
N LYS A 736 -23.40 -26.32 -15.19
CA LYS A 736 -23.35 -25.52 -16.40
C LYS A 736 -21.89 -25.28 -16.80
N ARG A 737 -21.56 -25.57 -18.06
CA ARG A 737 -20.21 -25.33 -18.62
C ARG A 737 -19.93 -23.84 -18.67
N GLY A 738 -18.78 -23.44 -18.14
CA GLY A 738 -18.25 -22.10 -18.39
C GLY A 738 -17.68 -22.02 -19.80
N SER A 739 -18.00 -20.97 -20.56
CA SER A 739 -17.14 -20.57 -21.68
C SER A 739 -15.98 -19.75 -21.11
N GLU A 740 -14.80 -19.81 -21.74
CA GLU A 740 -13.59 -19.17 -21.22
C GLU A 740 -13.67 -17.62 -21.18
N ASN A 741 -14.75 -17.00 -21.71
CA ASN A 741 -14.89 -15.54 -21.85
C ASN A 741 -16.28 -14.95 -21.49
N LEU A 742 -17.19 -15.68 -20.83
CA LEU A 742 -18.46 -15.10 -20.37
C LEU A 742 -18.39 -14.80 -18.86
N GLU A 743 -18.66 -13.53 -18.50
CA GLU A 743 -19.08 -13.15 -17.15
C GLU A 743 -20.16 -14.15 -16.70
N CYS A 744 -19.80 -15.05 -15.80
CA CYS A 744 -20.75 -16.04 -15.30
C CYS A 744 -21.86 -15.27 -14.60
N ASP A 745 -23.08 -15.43 -15.11
CA ASP A 745 -24.28 -14.88 -14.50
C ASP A 745 -24.24 -15.15 -12.99
N THR A 746 -24.32 -14.10 -12.18
CA THR A 746 -24.14 -14.14 -10.71
C THR A 746 -25.12 -15.11 -10.01
N SER A 747 -26.09 -15.65 -10.74
CA SER A 747 -27.05 -16.66 -10.32
C SER A 747 -26.42 -18.01 -9.89
N TRP A 748 -25.12 -18.25 -10.11
CA TRP A 748 -24.47 -19.57 -9.89
C TRP A 748 -23.63 -19.65 -8.60
N ARG A 749 -23.66 -18.60 -7.77
CA ARG A 749 -22.87 -18.54 -6.54
C ARG A 749 -23.60 -19.21 -5.38
N TRP A 750 -22.84 -19.96 -4.58
CA TRP A 750 -23.35 -20.62 -3.37
C TRP A 750 -22.76 -19.93 -2.15
N GLN A 751 -23.62 -19.36 -1.33
CA GLN A 751 -23.24 -18.90 -0.01
C GLN A 751 -23.24 -20.09 0.94
N LEU A 752 -22.08 -20.33 1.56
CA LEU A 752 -21.94 -21.30 2.63
C LEU A 752 -22.38 -20.63 3.93
N ARG A 753 -23.27 -21.28 4.68
CA ARG A 753 -23.78 -20.76 5.95
C ARG A 753 -23.63 -21.81 7.04
N LEU A 754 -23.39 -21.36 8.27
CA LEU A 754 -23.57 -22.20 9.44
C LEU A 754 -25.08 -22.48 9.61
N PRO A 755 -25.47 -23.69 10.03
CA PRO A 755 -26.87 -23.99 10.35
C PRO A 755 -27.36 -23.14 11.52
N LEU A 756 -28.67 -22.85 11.57
CA LEU A 756 -29.29 -22.12 12.68
C LEU A 756 -29.01 -22.83 14.01
N GLY A 757 -28.36 -22.13 14.93
CA GLY A 757 -27.91 -22.65 16.25
C GLY A 757 -26.39 -22.75 16.41
N LEU A 758 -25.61 -22.71 15.32
CA LEU A 758 -24.14 -22.60 15.34
C LEU A 758 -23.63 -21.22 14.90
N GLN A 759 -24.49 -20.42 14.26
CA GLN A 759 -24.29 -18.98 14.04
C GLN A 759 -24.31 -18.25 15.38
#